data_AF-A0A8H4IIA3-F1
#
_entry.id   AF-A0A8H4IIA3-F1
#
_cell.length_a   1.000
_cell.length_b   1.000
_cell.length_c   1.000
_cell.angle_alpha   90.00
_cell.angle_beta   90.00
_cell.angle_gamma   90.00
#
_symmetry.space_group_name_H-M   'P 1'
#
loop_
_entity.id
_entity.type
_entity.pdbx_description
1 polymer ?
#
loop_
_entity_poly.entity_id
_entity_poly.type
_entity_poly.pdbx_seq_one_letter_code
_entity_poly.pdbx_strand_id
1 'polypeptide(L)'
;MRQFLWPAQSFWPSTTASSAKTTTLLLCLLASLPQAQSIQQLLPDPRDRCAEIKARHPQDNDLIVTNATFVEAHALNLSGTFNALPFCRLASRLAYGSNDSLNFEVWLPDDVEYNGRFLAVDSEEGLIVDYVGNGGMAGTIDNATMVEYLNEGFAVTAGDSGHLASENNNGEGVPNTYLPYLHDRDQVLAWIHNSIALFTPRARNFVKTYYARDASYSYYYGCSTGGAQGFALSQLHPELFDGIYAGCPGFWYSHLALSFLWNGQQTQGDAYLDQSLLDTITSAVLDQCDELDGVADRLLENPLACNFSIDALACGTSASNSSECLTPAQLNAAKAIYAGPKDVRDGSAVYPGFTLGSETEWAQGQEGSLAEAFSIPILQNLVYDNLSYDSNTFNWGSDMDDVDENAGAFIDETSMDLRVFRNAGSKMLVSQGWADPYNAATLPIEYLDRLQGFFGGDVSDFFRVFMVPGKWLETQSEFMLRKDDSGGGHCGGASSYPSVPEKHRVISALQAWVELGIEPEYVFSDSPEDGSDGTRKLCPWPKTAKYVAGDANSAAAYLLETEEPQASLHKRFCHHQRTANPAVVAMNSFRVARTAVRAARPAAFRAPIVQRRGYAEAASDKIKLSLALPHQTIFKSSEVVQVNLPAETGDMGVLANHVPSIEQLKPGLIEVIEEQSGSKQWFASGGFAVVQPDSQLSVNAVEAYPLEDFSAENVRNQIAEAQKVASGGGSEVDVAEAKIELEVLESLQAVLK
;
A
#
# COMPACT_ATOMS: atom_id res chain seq x y z
N MET A 1 21.79 7.07 -60.74
CA MET A 1 21.01 8.00 -61.60
C MET A 1 20.03 8.77 -60.71
N ARG A 2 19.64 10.00 -61.10
CA ARG A 2 18.42 10.80 -60.77
C ARG A 2 17.48 10.30 -59.64
N GLN A 3 16.87 11.12 -58.77
CA GLN A 3 16.77 12.59 -58.56
C GLN A 3 16.28 12.79 -57.09
N PHE A 4 16.93 13.60 -56.24
CA PHE A 4 16.66 15.03 -55.95
C PHE A 4 15.30 15.39 -55.30
N LEU A 5 15.37 15.86 -54.03
CA LEU A 5 14.38 16.71 -53.36
C LEU A 5 15.10 17.84 -52.60
N TRP A 6 14.77 19.10 -52.93
CA TRP A 6 14.92 20.37 -52.18
C TRP A 6 14.72 21.55 -53.16
N PRO A 7 14.59 22.83 -52.74
CA PRO A 7 14.14 23.38 -51.45
C PRO A 7 13.05 24.46 -51.57
N ALA A 8 12.60 25.00 -50.43
CA ALA A 8 11.78 26.21 -50.39
C ALA A 8 12.64 27.50 -50.44
N GLN A 9 12.18 28.49 -51.20
CA GLN A 9 12.64 29.90 -51.20
C GLN A 9 11.42 30.75 -50.79
N SER A 10 11.45 31.51 -49.71
CA SER A 10 12.14 32.80 -49.47
C SER A 10 11.60 33.97 -50.30
N PHE A 11 11.16 35.04 -49.61
CA PHE A 11 11.00 36.39 -50.16
C PHE A 11 11.25 37.43 -49.05
N TRP A 12 12.16 38.37 -49.34
CA TRP A 12 12.38 39.63 -48.62
C TRP A 12 12.00 40.79 -49.56
N PRO A 13 11.90 42.02 -49.04
CA PRO A 13 12.89 43.00 -49.50
C PRO A 13 13.51 43.83 -48.36
N SER A 14 14.65 44.43 -48.66
CA SER A 14 15.52 45.18 -47.75
C SER A 14 15.72 46.64 -48.18
N THR A 15 16.54 47.40 -47.43
CA THR A 15 16.95 48.83 -47.64
C THR A 15 15.87 49.87 -47.25
N THR A 16 16.13 51.05 -46.67
CA THR A 16 17.32 51.77 -46.11
C THR A 16 16.79 52.97 -45.25
N ALA A 17 17.51 53.72 -44.39
CA ALA A 17 18.90 53.75 -43.89
C ALA A 17 18.97 54.60 -42.58
N SER A 18 20.14 54.59 -41.91
CA SER A 18 20.69 55.69 -41.08
C SER A 18 19.91 56.18 -39.84
N SER A 19 20.42 55.82 -38.65
CA SER A 19 21.11 56.83 -37.82
C SER A 19 22.13 56.17 -36.88
N ALA A 20 23.34 56.69 -36.83
CA ALA A 20 24.35 56.29 -35.86
C ALA A 20 24.52 57.40 -34.81
N LYS A 21 24.39 57.03 -33.52
CA LYS A 21 25.10 57.62 -32.36
C LYS A 21 24.66 56.95 -31.06
N THR A 22 25.58 56.91 -30.09
CA THR A 22 25.34 56.65 -28.64
C THR A 22 25.33 55.22 -28.11
N THR A 23 26.35 54.40 -28.43
CA THR A 23 26.75 53.27 -27.55
C THR A 23 28.26 53.03 -27.54
N THR A 24 29.03 53.91 -26.88
CA THR A 24 30.49 53.69 -26.67
C THR A 24 30.97 54.33 -25.36
N LEU A 25 30.38 53.94 -24.22
CA LEU A 25 30.95 54.27 -22.90
C LEU A 25 30.43 53.39 -21.74
N LEU A 26 30.45 52.05 -21.86
CA LEU A 26 30.17 51.17 -20.71
C LEU A 26 30.81 49.77 -20.79
N LEU A 27 32.10 49.69 -21.16
CA LEU A 27 32.81 48.41 -21.34
C LEU A 27 34.23 48.36 -20.75
N CYS A 28 34.58 49.29 -19.84
CA CYS A 28 35.91 49.38 -19.23
C CYS A 28 35.90 49.61 -17.70
N LEU A 29 34.89 49.12 -16.97
CA LEU A 29 34.76 49.32 -15.51
C LEU A 29 34.40 48.05 -14.71
N LEU A 30 34.63 46.86 -15.27
CA LEU A 30 34.42 45.56 -14.62
C LEU A 30 35.66 44.63 -14.68
N ALA A 31 36.85 45.22 -14.58
CA ALA A 31 38.14 44.50 -14.63
C ALA A 31 38.92 44.54 -13.30
N SER A 32 38.23 44.77 -12.17
CA SER A 32 38.84 44.81 -10.83
C SER A 32 37.86 44.46 -9.71
N LEU A 33 37.12 43.37 -9.88
CA LEU A 33 36.51 42.63 -8.78
C LEU A 33 37.31 41.32 -8.63
N PRO A 34 37.64 40.87 -7.40
CA PRO A 34 38.22 39.55 -7.24
C PRO A 34 37.21 38.53 -7.78
N GLN A 35 37.70 37.56 -8.56
CA GLN A 35 36.87 36.41 -8.90
C GLN A 35 36.51 35.71 -7.59
N ALA A 36 35.26 35.90 -7.15
CA ALA A 36 34.64 34.98 -6.21
C ALA A 36 34.49 33.65 -6.94
N GLN A 37 35.55 32.84 -6.93
CA GLN A 37 35.42 31.41 -7.12
C GLN A 37 34.46 30.96 -6.04
N SER A 38 33.21 30.69 -6.41
CA SER A 38 32.30 29.93 -5.57
C SER A 38 32.92 28.56 -5.43
N ILE A 39 33.68 28.35 -4.33
CA ILE A 39 33.93 27.04 -3.79
C ILE A 39 32.56 26.56 -3.31
N GLN A 40 31.78 26.04 -4.25
CA GLN A 40 30.72 25.10 -3.95
C GLN A 40 31.48 23.94 -3.32
N GLN A 41 31.45 23.86 -1.98
CA GLN A 41 32.07 22.76 -1.26
C GLN A 41 31.37 21.51 -1.78
N LEU A 42 32.09 20.73 -2.59
CA LEU A 42 31.64 19.38 -2.91
C LEU A 42 31.37 18.70 -1.58
N LEU A 43 30.16 18.18 -1.44
CA LEU A 43 29.80 17.39 -0.29
C LEU A 43 30.78 16.20 -0.19
N PRO A 44 31.10 15.70 1.02
CA PRO A 44 31.87 14.47 1.16
C PRO A 44 31.23 13.32 0.41
N ASP A 45 31.98 12.24 0.18
CA ASP A 45 31.49 11.07 -0.55
C ASP A 45 30.14 10.58 0.01
N PRO A 46 29.15 10.26 -0.83
CA PRO A 46 27.83 9.76 -0.41
C PRO A 46 27.88 8.63 0.64
N ARG A 47 28.91 7.77 0.57
CA ARG A 47 29.17 6.66 1.52
C ARG A 47 29.68 7.20 2.85
N ASP A 48 30.63 8.12 2.82
CA ASP A 48 31.17 8.77 4.02
C ASP A 48 30.05 9.55 4.75
N ARG A 49 29.22 10.29 4.00
CA ARG A 49 28.04 10.98 4.57
C ARG A 49 27.06 10.00 5.22
N CYS A 50 26.87 8.83 4.61
CA CYS A 50 25.98 7.80 5.14
C CYS A 50 26.56 7.15 6.42
N ALA A 51 27.83 6.78 6.42
CA ALA A 51 28.52 6.22 7.58
C ALA A 51 28.62 7.21 8.75
N GLU A 52 28.83 8.50 8.47
CA GLU A 52 28.95 9.53 9.48
C GLU A 52 27.61 10.08 10.00
N ILE A 53 26.46 9.76 9.38
CA ILE A 53 25.16 10.37 9.73
C ILE A 53 24.79 10.17 11.21
N LYS A 54 25.12 9.01 11.78
CA LYS A 54 24.91 8.68 13.20
C LYS A 54 25.76 9.54 14.15
N ALA A 55 26.92 10.03 13.69
CA ALA A 55 27.78 10.94 14.43
C ALA A 55 27.46 12.43 14.19
N ARG A 56 26.87 12.76 13.04
CA ARG A 56 26.52 14.13 12.63
C ARG A 56 25.10 14.56 13.03
N HIS A 57 24.17 13.62 13.17
CA HIS A 57 22.82 13.92 13.64
C HIS A 57 22.85 14.35 15.12
N PRO A 58 22.15 15.43 15.51
CA PRO A 58 21.93 15.74 16.92
C PRO A 58 21.29 14.53 17.60
N GLN A 59 21.93 13.98 18.63
CA GLN A 59 21.32 12.93 19.44
C GLN A 59 20.18 13.57 20.24
N ASP A 60 18.95 13.37 19.79
CA ASP A 60 17.77 13.63 20.60
C ASP A 60 17.53 12.41 21.51
N ASN A 61 16.96 12.62 22.69
CA ASN A 61 16.86 11.55 23.70
C ASN A 61 15.83 10.47 23.33
N ASP A 62 14.97 10.75 22.34
CA ASP A 62 13.92 9.87 21.83
C ASP A 62 14.34 9.06 20.59
N LEU A 63 15.36 9.48 19.84
CA LEU A 63 15.72 8.94 18.53
C LEU A 63 17.00 8.10 18.56
N ILE A 64 16.90 6.85 18.10
CA ILE A 64 18.02 5.91 17.97
C ILE A 64 18.16 5.49 16.50
N VAL A 65 19.25 5.91 15.84
CA VAL A 65 19.64 5.32 14.55
C VAL A 65 20.18 3.91 14.80
N THR A 66 19.42 2.88 14.45
CA THR A 66 19.79 1.48 14.67
C THR A 66 20.81 1.03 13.63
N ASN A 67 20.58 1.35 12.35
CA ASN A 67 21.48 1.04 11.23
C ASN A 67 21.61 2.21 10.25
N ALA A 68 22.76 2.29 9.57
CA ALA A 68 23.00 3.24 8.47
C ALA A 68 23.93 2.57 7.45
N THR A 69 23.41 2.28 6.25
CA THR A 69 24.10 1.53 5.21
C THR A 69 23.94 2.19 3.85
N PHE A 70 25.04 2.38 3.13
CA PHE A 70 25.00 2.78 1.73
C PHE A 70 24.71 1.55 0.85
N VAL A 71 23.75 1.67 -0.06
CA VAL A 71 23.26 0.62 -0.95
C VAL A 71 23.56 1.04 -2.39
N GLU A 72 24.22 0.18 -3.15
CA GLU A 72 24.49 0.44 -4.58
C GLU A 72 23.20 0.38 -5.41
N ALA A 73 23.20 1.01 -6.58
CA ALA A 73 22.17 0.78 -7.58
C ALA A 73 22.08 -0.73 -7.92
N HIS A 74 20.84 -1.22 -8.05
CA HIS A 74 20.47 -2.61 -8.37
C HIS A 74 20.93 -3.66 -7.33
N ALA A 75 21.24 -3.23 -6.09
CA ALA A 75 21.63 -4.15 -5.00
C ALA A 75 20.48 -4.55 -4.08
N LEU A 76 19.35 -3.84 -4.12
CA LEU A 76 18.11 -4.16 -3.42
C LEU A 76 17.02 -4.48 -4.45
N ASN A 77 16.39 -5.65 -4.29
CA ASN A 77 15.23 -6.10 -5.05
C ASN A 77 14.07 -6.30 -4.07
N LEU A 78 12.93 -5.67 -4.34
CA LEU A 78 11.72 -5.78 -3.55
C LEU A 78 10.56 -6.09 -4.50
N SER A 79 10.02 -7.31 -4.40
CA SER A 79 8.91 -7.81 -5.23
C SER A 79 9.12 -7.66 -6.74
N GLY A 80 10.38 -7.67 -7.22
CA GLY A 80 10.75 -7.48 -8.63
C GLY A 80 11.22 -6.07 -8.96
N THR A 81 10.95 -5.08 -8.11
CA THR A 81 11.42 -3.69 -8.28
C THR A 81 12.82 -3.54 -7.69
N PHE A 82 13.78 -3.22 -8.56
CA PHE A 82 15.15 -2.90 -8.16
C PHE A 82 15.31 -1.42 -7.84
N ASN A 83 16.21 -1.08 -6.92
CA ASN A 83 16.61 0.32 -6.72
C ASN A 83 17.48 0.79 -7.90
N ALA A 84 16.95 1.62 -8.80
CA ALA A 84 17.69 2.18 -9.93
C ALA A 84 18.82 3.12 -9.47
N LEU A 85 18.64 3.79 -8.32
CA LEU A 85 19.58 4.76 -7.77
C LEU A 85 20.35 4.19 -6.56
N PRO A 86 21.65 4.53 -6.39
CA PRO A 86 22.36 4.26 -5.15
C PRO A 86 21.87 5.23 -4.05
N PHE A 87 21.81 4.76 -2.80
CA PHE A 87 21.20 5.51 -1.71
C PHE A 87 21.76 5.17 -0.33
N CYS A 88 21.56 6.06 0.64
CA CYS A 88 21.80 5.80 2.05
C CYS A 88 20.50 5.32 2.72
N ARG A 89 20.49 4.07 3.20
CA ARG A 89 19.40 3.46 3.97
C ARG A 89 19.65 3.69 5.46
N LEU A 90 18.72 4.36 6.14
CA LEU A 90 18.75 4.60 7.59
C LEU A 90 17.60 3.84 8.24
N ALA A 91 17.90 2.94 9.17
CA ALA A 91 16.89 2.36 10.05
C ALA A 91 16.96 3.08 11.41
N SER A 92 15.81 3.49 11.92
CA SER A 92 15.67 4.27 13.15
C SER A 92 14.52 3.78 14.02
N ARG A 93 14.67 4.00 15.33
CA ARG A 93 13.64 3.77 16.35
C ARG A 93 13.40 5.08 17.08
N LEU A 94 12.14 5.49 17.20
CA LEU A 94 11.71 6.71 17.88
C LEU A 94 10.83 6.31 19.08
N ALA A 95 11.24 6.72 20.28
CA ALA A 95 10.43 6.58 21.47
C ALA A 95 9.27 7.58 21.47
N TYR A 96 8.08 7.14 21.87
CA TYR A 96 6.90 7.98 22.04
C TYR A 96 6.05 7.50 23.22
N GLY A 97 4.96 8.21 23.51
CA GLY A 97 4.05 7.84 24.59
C GLY A 97 4.74 7.79 25.96
N SER A 98 4.43 6.76 26.75
CA SER A 98 5.02 6.55 28.08
C SER A 98 6.12 5.50 28.11
N ASN A 99 6.07 4.49 27.23
CA ASN A 99 7.05 3.40 27.18
C ASN A 99 7.19 2.79 25.76
N ASP A 100 6.74 3.52 24.75
CA ASP A 100 6.40 3.01 23.44
C ASP A 100 7.42 3.44 22.39
N SER A 101 7.35 2.82 21.22
CA SER A 101 8.36 3.01 20.19
C SER A 101 7.84 2.63 18.82
N LEU A 102 8.09 3.50 17.86
CA LEU A 102 7.89 3.19 16.45
C LEU A 102 9.25 2.98 15.79
N ASN A 103 9.30 2.13 14.79
CA ASN A 103 10.45 1.96 13.91
C ASN A 103 10.12 2.62 12.57
N PHE A 104 11.11 3.31 11.99
CA PHE A 104 10.96 3.98 10.71
C PHE A 104 12.25 3.94 9.93
N GLU A 105 12.13 3.93 8.61
CA GLU A 105 13.26 4.02 7.70
C GLU A 105 13.28 5.35 6.95
N VAL A 106 14.48 5.79 6.57
CA VAL A 106 14.69 6.96 5.70
C VAL A 106 15.71 6.58 4.64
N TRP A 107 15.31 6.70 3.37
CA TRP A 107 16.13 6.37 2.21
C TRP A 107 16.48 7.64 1.47
N LEU A 108 17.78 7.92 1.38
CA LEU A 108 18.32 9.16 0.84
C LEU A 108 19.11 8.85 -0.43
N PRO A 109 18.58 9.11 -1.65
CA PRO A 109 19.32 8.88 -2.89
C PRO A 109 20.60 9.71 -2.94
N ASP A 110 21.50 9.33 -3.85
CA ASP A 110 22.70 10.09 -4.16
C ASP A 110 22.41 11.59 -4.42
N ASP A 111 23.33 12.49 -4.05
CA ASP A 111 23.09 13.93 -4.16
C ASP A 111 23.05 14.45 -5.60
N VAL A 112 23.56 13.68 -6.57
CA VAL A 112 23.39 13.97 -8.00
C VAL A 112 21.97 13.73 -8.49
N GLU A 113 21.32 12.69 -7.96
CA GLU A 113 19.99 12.23 -8.39
C GLU A 113 18.86 12.76 -7.49
N TYR A 114 19.20 13.29 -6.30
CA TYR A 114 18.24 13.84 -5.36
C TYR A 114 17.50 15.08 -5.90
N ASN A 115 16.23 14.90 -6.25
CA ASN A 115 15.38 15.90 -6.90
C ASN A 115 14.99 17.08 -5.97
N GLY A 116 15.31 17.02 -4.68
CA GLY A 116 15.02 18.06 -3.69
C GLY A 116 13.69 17.92 -2.96
N ARG A 117 12.93 16.84 -3.19
CA ARG A 117 11.63 16.55 -2.58
C ARG A 117 11.74 15.51 -1.47
N PHE A 118 10.90 15.63 -0.47
CA PHE A 118 10.72 14.62 0.56
C PHE A 118 9.36 13.95 0.38
N LEU A 119 9.28 12.63 0.56
CA LEU A 119 8.01 11.90 0.52
C LEU A 119 7.93 10.94 1.71
N ALA A 120 6.85 11.03 2.47
CA ALA A 120 6.48 10.03 3.45
C ALA A 120 5.47 9.07 2.84
N VAL A 121 5.68 7.78 3.06
CA VAL A 121 4.76 6.69 2.75
C VAL A 121 4.14 6.21 4.07
N ASP A 122 2.96 5.62 3.97
CA ASP A 122 2.34 4.76 4.98
C ASP A 122 3.18 3.52 5.34
N SER A 123 2.68 2.75 6.32
CA SER A 123 3.20 1.43 6.70
C SER A 123 2.91 0.39 5.63
N GLU A 124 3.75 -0.64 5.48
CA GLU A 124 3.48 -1.72 4.51
C GLU A 124 2.18 -2.41 4.86
N GLU A 125 1.30 -2.37 3.88
CA GLU A 125 0.15 -3.22 3.78
C GLU A 125 0.65 -4.57 3.24
N GLY A 126 0.98 -5.49 4.15
CA GLY A 126 1.79 -6.67 3.83
C GLY A 126 1.20 -7.52 2.70
N LEU A 127 1.98 -7.74 1.64
CA LEU A 127 1.64 -8.56 0.48
C LEU A 127 1.48 -10.04 0.87
N ILE A 128 0.32 -10.43 1.39
CA ILE A 128 -0.04 -11.84 1.56
C ILE A 128 -0.74 -12.33 0.31
N VAL A 129 0.05 -12.99 -0.52
CA VAL A 129 -0.38 -13.79 -1.67
C VAL A 129 -1.22 -14.98 -1.18
N ASP A 130 -2.53 -14.76 -1.00
CA ASP A 130 -3.62 -15.72 -1.31
C ASP A 130 -5.01 -15.25 -0.87
N TYR A 131 -5.15 -14.23 -0.01
CA TYR A 131 -6.45 -13.61 0.33
C TYR A 131 -6.34 -12.11 0.54
N VAL A 132 -6.91 -11.34 -0.40
CA VAL A 132 -7.25 -9.90 -0.30
C VAL A 132 -6.08 -8.97 0.05
N GLY A 133 -5.78 -8.05 -0.88
CA GLY A 133 -4.74 -7.05 -0.68
C GLY A 133 -4.93 -6.26 0.62
N ASN A 134 -3.82 -6.12 1.33
CA ASN A 134 -3.28 -4.83 1.72
C ASN A 134 -4.26 -3.83 2.39
N GLY A 135 -4.08 -3.61 3.71
CA GLY A 135 -4.50 -2.35 4.35
C GLY A 135 -5.20 -2.44 5.70
N GLY A 136 -4.71 -3.30 6.58
CA GLY A 136 -5.34 -3.58 7.87
C GLY A 136 -4.76 -2.87 9.09
N MET A 137 -4.52 -3.64 10.16
CA MET A 137 -4.14 -3.14 11.49
C MET A 137 -2.70 -2.60 11.59
N ALA A 138 -1.98 -2.53 10.48
CA ALA A 138 -0.61 -2.06 10.30
C ALA A 138 0.45 -2.70 11.22
N GLY A 139 1.72 -2.33 11.01
CA GLY A 139 2.85 -2.81 11.83
C GLY A 139 4.13 -3.17 11.08
N THR A 140 4.22 -2.83 9.78
CA THR A 140 5.35 -3.10 8.87
C THR A 140 5.72 -1.81 8.12
N ILE A 141 6.91 -1.71 7.52
CA ILE A 141 7.40 -0.50 6.84
C ILE A 141 7.33 -0.71 5.32
N ASP A 142 6.62 0.14 4.55
CA ASP A 142 6.42 -0.08 3.10
C ASP A 142 7.69 0.13 2.29
N ASN A 143 8.50 -0.92 2.19
CA ASN A 143 9.73 -0.88 1.43
C ASN A 143 9.47 -0.89 -0.09
N ALA A 144 8.32 -1.41 -0.54
CA ALA A 144 7.97 -1.53 -1.96
C ALA A 144 7.66 -0.15 -2.56
N THR A 145 6.72 0.59 -1.99
CA THR A 145 6.42 1.96 -2.40
C THR A 145 7.60 2.90 -2.12
N MET A 146 8.41 2.63 -1.08
CA MET A 146 9.66 3.37 -0.86
C MET A 146 10.67 3.21 -2.00
N VAL A 147 10.82 2.03 -2.62
CA VAL A 147 11.76 1.86 -3.75
C VAL A 147 11.26 2.54 -5.02
N GLU A 148 9.94 2.59 -5.25
CA GLU A 148 9.36 3.31 -6.39
C GLU A 148 9.66 4.82 -6.33
N TYR A 149 9.30 5.49 -5.24
CA TYR A 149 9.57 6.94 -5.12
C TYR A 149 11.05 7.26 -4.89
N LEU A 150 11.86 6.33 -4.37
CA LEU A 150 13.31 6.47 -4.37
C LEU A 150 13.83 6.57 -5.81
N ASN A 151 13.33 5.72 -6.72
CA ASN A 151 13.73 5.71 -8.12
C ASN A 151 13.31 7.00 -8.86
N GLU A 152 12.23 7.68 -8.43
CA GLU A 152 11.88 9.04 -8.88
C GLU A 152 12.77 10.16 -8.29
N GLY A 153 13.78 9.80 -7.48
CA GLY A 153 14.78 10.72 -6.91
C GLY A 153 14.33 11.44 -5.64
N PHE A 154 13.27 10.98 -4.96
CA PHE A 154 12.86 11.53 -3.66
C PHE A 154 13.74 11.03 -2.52
N ALA A 155 13.83 11.83 -1.45
CA ALA A 155 14.20 11.31 -0.14
C ALA A 155 12.93 10.74 0.51
N VAL A 156 12.87 9.42 0.69
CA VAL A 156 11.65 8.71 1.11
C VAL A 156 11.74 8.25 2.56
N THR A 157 10.61 8.14 3.25
CA THR A 157 10.52 7.56 4.59
C THR A 157 9.19 6.81 4.78
N ALA A 158 9.20 5.77 5.61
CA ALA A 158 8.00 5.04 6.05
C ALA A 158 8.23 4.52 7.47
N GLY A 159 7.17 4.15 8.19
CA GLY A 159 7.25 3.64 9.55
C GLY A 159 6.23 2.53 9.84
N ASP A 160 6.42 1.82 10.94
CA ASP A 160 5.59 0.68 11.37
C ASP A 160 4.22 1.06 11.96
N SER A 161 3.75 2.29 11.71
CA SER A 161 2.51 2.83 12.29
C SER A 161 2.44 2.89 13.82
N GLY A 162 3.50 2.58 14.57
CA GLY A 162 3.54 2.73 16.03
C GLY A 162 3.73 1.46 16.83
N HIS A 163 3.50 0.30 16.21
CA HIS A 163 3.53 -1.02 16.84
C HIS A 163 4.08 -2.04 15.84
N LEU A 164 4.55 -3.19 16.29
CA LEU A 164 5.06 -4.22 15.38
C LEU A 164 3.96 -5.21 15.00
N ALA A 165 3.84 -5.53 13.71
CA ALA A 165 2.93 -6.56 13.22
C ALA A 165 3.20 -7.91 13.91
N SER A 166 4.47 -8.27 14.09
CA SER A 166 4.91 -9.50 14.78
C SER A 166 4.55 -9.56 16.27
N GLU A 167 4.18 -8.45 16.90
CA GLU A 167 3.67 -8.38 18.28
C GLU A 167 2.13 -8.41 18.34
N ASN A 168 1.47 -8.23 17.19
CA ASN A 168 0.03 -8.08 17.04
C ASN A 168 -0.50 -9.06 15.97
N ASN A 169 -0.25 -10.35 16.19
CA ASN A 169 -0.70 -11.46 15.32
C ASN A 169 -0.32 -11.28 13.84
N ASN A 170 0.94 -10.91 13.58
CA ASN A 170 1.47 -10.61 12.24
C ASN A 170 0.74 -9.50 11.48
N GLY A 171 -0.02 -8.64 12.17
CA GLY A 171 -0.81 -7.56 11.57
C GLY A 171 -2.27 -7.94 11.26
N GLU A 172 -2.67 -9.20 11.52
CA GLU A 172 -4.03 -9.69 11.32
C GLU A 172 -4.87 -9.54 12.60
N GLY A 173 -6.06 -8.96 12.48
CA GLY A 173 -7.08 -9.10 13.52
C GLY A 173 -7.76 -10.47 13.44
N VAL A 174 -8.00 -11.11 14.58
CA VAL A 174 -8.67 -12.43 14.67
C VAL A 174 -9.68 -12.42 15.83
N PRO A 175 -10.89 -12.97 15.67
CA PRO A 175 -11.88 -13.03 16.75
C PRO A 175 -11.36 -13.76 17.99
N ASN A 176 -11.67 -13.20 19.16
CA ASN A 176 -11.31 -13.69 20.49
C ASN A 176 -9.80 -13.66 20.80
N THR A 177 -9.01 -12.97 19.98
CA THR A 177 -7.57 -12.77 20.15
C THR A 177 -7.27 -11.41 20.78
N TYR A 178 -6.35 -11.41 21.76
CA TYR A 178 -5.84 -10.19 22.38
C TYR A 178 -4.86 -9.49 21.45
N LEU A 179 -5.12 -8.23 21.12
CA LEU A 179 -4.28 -7.39 20.25
C LEU A 179 -3.66 -6.25 21.07
N PRO A 180 -2.41 -6.39 21.56
CA PRO A 180 -1.82 -5.46 22.53
C PRO A 180 -1.96 -3.98 22.20
N TYR A 181 -1.77 -3.59 20.93
CA TYR A 181 -1.81 -2.19 20.52
C TYR A 181 -3.19 -1.53 20.72
N LEU A 182 -4.28 -2.29 20.63
CA LEU A 182 -5.65 -1.79 20.86
C LEU A 182 -5.97 -1.51 22.34
N HIS A 183 -5.10 -1.95 23.26
CA HIS A 183 -5.23 -1.71 24.70
C HIS A 183 -4.33 -0.58 25.21
N ASP A 184 -3.42 -0.07 24.38
CA ASP A 184 -2.61 1.10 24.69
C ASP A 184 -3.06 2.31 23.88
N ARG A 185 -3.60 3.31 24.58
CA ARG A 185 -4.15 4.53 23.97
C ARG A 185 -3.12 5.30 23.13
N ASP A 186 -1.85 5.30 23.52
CA ASP A 186 -0.83 6.01 22.77
C ASP A 186 -0.47 5.22 21.49
N GLN A 187 -0.55 3.88 21.50
CA GLN A 187 -0.40 3.04 20.29
C GLN A 187 -1.61 3.13 19.34
N VAL A 188 -2.85 3.09 19.83
CA VAL A 188 -4.06 3.34 19.00
C VAL A 188 -3.97 4.68 18.27
N LEU A 189 -3.54 5.73 18.98
CA LEU A 189 -3.33 7.05 18.39
C LEU A 189 -2.07 7.15 17.53
N ALA A 190 -1.09 6.27 17.68
CA ALA A 190 0.01 6.19 16.74
C ALA A 190 -0.48 5.62 15.40
N TRP A 191 -1.27 4.54 15.44
CA TRP A 191 -1.73 3.79 14.27
C TRP A 191 -2.28 4.68 13.16
N ILE A 192 -3.31 5.49 13.42
CA ILE A 192 -3.90 6.37 12.40
C ILE A 192 -3.53 7.86 12.60
N HIS A 193 -3.62 8.39 13.83
CA HIS A 193 -3.49 9.84 14.03
C HIS A 193 -2.04 10.40 13.94
N ASN A 194 -1.01 9.66 14.39
CA ASN A 194 0.26 10.29 14.78
C ASN A 194 1.55 9.64 14.28
N SER A 195 1.60 8.37 13.89
CA SER A 195 2.86 7.67 13.55
C SER A 195 3.72 8.43 12.54
N ILE A 196 3.14 8.75 11.38
CA ILE A 196 3.78 9.53 10.30
C ILE A 196 4.23 10.91 10.82
N ALA A 197 3.40 11.57 11.62
CA ALA A 197 3.69 12.89 12.18
C ALA A 197 4.84 12.88 13.21
N LEU A 198 4.98 11.81 13.98
CA LEU A 198 6.04 11.66 14.99
C LEU A 198 7.43 11.59 14.34
N PHE A 199 7.60 10.76 13.29
CA PHE A 199 8.90 10.58 12.64
C PHE A 199 9.21 11.61 11.54
N THR A 200 8.22 12.17 10.86
CA THR A 200 8.44 13.12 9.73
C THR A 200 9.41 14.27 10.06
N PRO A 201 9.33 14.97 11.21
CA PRO A 201 10.32 15.98 11.58
C PRO A 201 11.76 15.44 11.74
N ARG A 202 11.92 14.20 12.22
CA ARG A 202 13.23 13.54 12.36
C ARG A 202 13.76 13.12 10.98
N ALA A 203 12.90 12.52 10.14
CA ALA A 203 13.22 12.16 8.77
C ALA A 203 13.69 13.36 7.94
N ARG A 204 12.98 14.50 7.98
CA ARG A 204 13.41 15.75 7.33
C ARG A 204 14.74 16.30 7.89
N ASN A 205 15.06 16.06 9.15
CA ASN A 205 16.37 16.44 9.70
C ASN A 205 17.52 15.54 9.21
N PHE A 206 17.27 14.27 8.89
CA PHE A 206 18.25 13.42 8.18
C PHE A 206 18.52 13.96 6.76
N VAL A 207 17.48 14.34 6.01
CA VAL A 207 17.62 15.03 4.70
C VAL A 207 18.52 16.26 4.84
N LYS A 208 18.20 17.15 5.79
CA LYS A 208 19.01 18.35 6.09
C LYS A 208 20.46 18.03 6.42
N THR A 209 20.70 16.98 7.20
CA THR A 209 22.04 16.55 7.65
C THR A 209 22.85 15.94 6.50
N TYR A 210 22.22 15.18 5.62
CA TYR A 210 22.88 14.45 4.54
C TYR A 210 23.20 15.34 3.33
N TYR A 211 22.25 16.17 2.88
CA TYR A 211 22.41 17.04 1.71
C TYR A 211 22.87 18.47 2.04
N ALA A 212 23.01 18.81 3.33
CA ALA A 212 23.27 20.18 3.82
C ALA A 212 22.22 21.22 3.37
N ARG A 213 21.03 20.79 2.95
CA ARG A 213 19.87 21.60 2.56
C ARG A 213 18.58 20.93 3.02
N ASP A 214 17.59 21.72 3.42
CA ASP A 214 16.23 21.23 3.63
C ASP A 214 15.62 20.77 2.30
N ALA A 215 14.63 19.86 2.36
CA ALA A 215 13.78 19.58 1.21
C ALA A 215 13.02 20.85 0.78
N SER A 216 12.81 21.01 -0.53
CA SER A 216 12.07 22.16 -1.09
C SER A 216 10.56 21.97 -0.98
N TYR A 217 10.10 20.72 -1.02
CA TYR A 217 8.70 20.31 -0.90
C TYR A 217 8.60 18.98 -0.14
N SER A 218 7.49 18.78 0.58
CA SER A 218 7.18 17.67 1.46
C SER A 218 5.86 17.04 1.04
N TYR A 219 5.88 15.77 0.64
CA TYR A 219 4.73 15.02 0.13
C TYR A 219 4.37 13.85 1.05
N TYR A 220 3.10 13.47 1.04
CA TYR A 220 2.62 12.21 1.62
C TYR A 220 1.93 11.37 0.54
N TYR A 221 2.19 10.07 0.56
CA TYR A 221 1.48 9.04 -0.18
C TYR A 221 0.92 8.03 0.83
N GLY A 222 -0.35 7.68 0.69
CA GLY A 222 -0.91 6.52 1.37
C GLY A 222 -2.28 6.14 0.83
N CYS A 223 -2.69 4.90 1.09
CA CYS A 223 -3.96 4.36 0.64
C CYS A 223 -4.65 3.56 1.76
N SER A 224 -5.96 3.34 1.66
CA SER A 224 -6.73 2.59 2.68
C SER A 224 -6.57 3.16 4.10
N THR A 225 -5.82 2.46 4.96
CA THR A 225 -5.43 2.91 6.30
C THR A 225 -4.45 4.09 6.22
N GLY A 226 -3.49 4.09 5.30
CA GLY A 226 -2.70 5.27 4.95
C GLY A 226 -3.54 6.39 4.32
N GLY A 227 -4.65 6.05 3.66
CA GLY A 227 -5.65 7.02 3.24
C GLY A 227 -6.27 7.75 4.44
N ALA A 228 -6.60 7.02 5.52
CA ALA A 228 -7.05 7.59 6.79
C ALA A 228 -5.94 8.43 7.47
N GLN A 229 -4.70 7.92 7.53
CA GLN A 229 -3.53 8.69 8.00
C GLN A 229 -3.33 10.00 7.22
N GLY A 230 -3.56 10.01 5.90
CA GLY A 230 -3.52 11.21 5.07
C GLY A 230 -4.57 12.25 5.47
N PHE A 231 -5.78 11.81 5.81
CA PHE A 231 -6.81 12.68 6.40
C PHE A 231 -6.36 13.17 7.80
N ALA A 232 -5.76 12.32 8.63
CA ALA A 232 -5.26 12.68 9.96
C ALA A 232 -4.19 13.78 9.87
N LEU A 233 -3.23 13.62 8.95
CA LEU A 233 -2.19 14.60 8.67
C LEU A 233 -2.78 15.95 8.24
N SER A 234 -3.79 15.95 7.36
CA SER A 234 -4.45 17.20 6.91
C SER A 234 -5.21 17.93 8.04
N GLN A 235 -5.72 17.20 9.03
CA GLN A 235 -6.59 17.72 10.10
C GLN A 235 -5.82 18.07 11.38
N LEU A 236 -4.81 17.26 11.73
CA LEU A 236 -4.09 17.31 13.01
C LEU A 236 -2.69 17.90 12.87
N HIS A 237 -2.00 17.66 11.75
CA HIS A 237 -0.60 18.07 11.51
C HIS A 237 -0.41 18.81 10.16
N PRO A 238 -1.24 19.84 9.85
CA PRO A 238 -1.35 20.46 8.53
C PRO A 238 -0.08 21.16 8.03
N GLU A 239 0.92 21.37 8.88
CA GLU A 239 2.21 22.00 8.54
C GLU A 239 3.31 21.02 8.08
N LEU A 240 3.04 19.70 8.08
CA LEU A 240 4.05 18.71 7.74
C LEU A 240 4.22 18.49 6.22
N PHE A 241 3.16 18.68 5.44
CA PHE A 241 3.12 18.34 4.01
C PHE A 241 2.52 19.46 3.16
N ASP A 242 3.18 19.75 2.04
CA ASP A 242 2.72 20.66 1.01
C ASP A 242 1.72 19.96 0.07
N GLY A 243 1.87 18.64 -0.11
CA GLY A 243 0.94 17.80 -0.86
C GLY A 243 0.63 16.48 -0.13
N ILE A 244 -0.65 16.12 -0.03
CA ILE A 244 -1.13 14.84 0.49
C ILE A 244 -1.87 14.09 -0.63
N TYR A 245 -1.46 12.87 -0.93
CA TYR A 245 -2.28 11.89 -1.63
C TYR A 245 -2.93 10.95 -0.61
N ALA A 246 -4.23 10.71 -0.75
CA ALA A 246 -4.98 9.74 0.06
C ALA A 246 -5.86 8.89 -0.87
N GLY A 247 -5.41 7.68 -1.18
CA GLY A 247 -6.17 6.73 -1.97
C GLY A 247 -7.18 5.94 -1.13
N CYS A 248 -8.32 5.60 -1.73
CA CYS A 248 -9.39 4.76 -1.18
C CYS A 248 -9.58 4.90 0.35
N PRO A 249 -9.78 6.10 0.89
CA PRO A 249 -9.38 6.40 2.27
C PRO A 249 -10.38 5.93 3.34
N GLY A 250 -9.91 5.14 4.30
CA GLY A 250 -10.69 4.63 5.43
C GLY A 250 -10.95 5.62 6.57
N PHE A 251 -11.05 6.94 6.30
CA PHE A 251 -11.03 8.02 7.30
C PHE A 251 -12.23 8.08 8.28
N TRP A 252 -13.18 7.15 8.17
CA TRP A 252 -14.24 6.91 9.16
C TRP A 252 -14.14 5.46 9.62
N TYR A 253 -12.96 5.10 10.11
CA TYR A 253 -12.49 3.73 10.28
C TYR A 253 -13.39 2.90 11.20
N SER A 254 -13.93 3.52 12.26
CA SER A 254 -14.83 2.84 13.20
C SER A 254 -16.14 2.42 12.53
N HIS A 255 -16.70 3.27 11.66
CA HIS A 255 -17.93 3.00 10.91
C HIS A 255 -17.70 2.17 9.64
N LEU A 256 -16.52 2.26 9.03
CA LEU A 256 -16.06 1.30 8.02
C LEU A 256 -16.03 -0.11 8.61
N ALA A 257 -15.43 -0.28 9.80
CA ALA A 257 -15.45 -1.54 10.52
C ALA A 257 -16.88 -1.99 10.84
N LEU A 258 -17.80 -1.10 11.21
CA LEU A 258 -19.22 -1.47 11.33
C LEU A 258 -19.85 -1.89 9.98
N SER A 259 -19.48 -1.29 8.85
CA SER A 259 -20.00 -1.70 7.54
C SER A 259 -19.70 -3.16 7.20
N PHE A 260 -18.50 -3.64 7.55
CA PHE A 260 -18.12 -5.05 7.40
C PHE A 260 -18.97 -5.96 8.30
N LEU A 261 -19.21 -5.55 9.55
CA LEU A 261 -20.09 -6.31 10.47
C LEU A 261 -21.52 -6.38 9.95
N TRP A 262 -22.05 -5.28 9.42
CA TRP A 262 -23.37 -5.25 8.80
C TRP A 262 -23.43 -6.25 7.64
N ASN A 263 -22.50 -6.16 6.68
CA ASN A 263 -22.50 -7.01 5.50
C ASN A 263 -22.39 -8.50 5.87
N GLY A 264 -21.45 -8.87 6.74
CA GLY A 264 -21.31 -10.24 7.25
C GLY A 264 -22.47 -10.74 8.12
N GLN A 265 -23.29 -9.85 8.70
CA GLN A 265 -24.56 -10.22 9.34
C GLN A 265 -25.69 -10.45 8.31
N GLN A 266 -25.71 -9.71 7.20
CA GLN A 266 -26.76 -9.80 6.19
C GLN A 266 -26.61 -11.03 5.27
N THR A 267 -25.39 -11.56 5.10
CA THR A 267 -25.08 -12.67 4.18
C THR A 267 -25.05 -14.05 4.84
N GLN A 268 -25.47 -14.18 6.10
CA GLN A 268 -25.40 -15.47 6.82
C GLN A 268 -26.35 -16.55 6.25
N GLY A 269 -25.84 -17.77 6.12
CA GLY A 269 -26.64 -18.97 5.79
C GLY A 269 -27.23 -18.91 4.37
N ASP A 270 -28.56 -19.07 4.25
CA ASP A 270 -29.28 -19.04 2.96
C ASP A 270 -29.21 -17.67 2.24
N ALA A 271 -28.62 -16.65 2.87
CA ALA A 271 -28.44 -15.31 2.31
C ALA A 271 -27.10 -15.09 1.59
N TYR A 272 -26.15 -16.03 1.72
CA TYR A 272 -24.80 -15.97 1.15
C TYR A 272 -24.82 -15.88 -0.39
N LEU A 273 -23.99 -15.02 -0.96
CA LEU A 273 -23.79 -14.87 -2.41
C LEU A 273 -22.47 -15.56 -2.79
N ASP A 274 -22.55 -16.71 -3.44
CA ASP A 274 -21.35 -17.31 -4.02
C ASP A 274 -20.82 -16.49 -5.20
N GLN A 275 -19.55 -16.70 -5.56
CA GLN A 275 -18.88 -15.96 -6.63
C GLN A 275 -19.68 -16.00 -7.95
N SER A 276 -20.33 -17.13 -8.29
CA SER A 276 -21.08 -17.23 -9.55
C SER A 276 -22.33 -16.36 -9.55
N LEU A 277 -22.95 -16.13 -8.39
CA LEU A 277 -24.02 -15.16 -8.23
C LEU A 277 -23.51 -13.71 -8.28
N LEU A 278 -22.37 -13.42 -7.66
CA LEU A 278 -21.75 -12.09 -7.71
C LEU A 278 -21.36 -11.74 -9.16
N ASP A 279 -20.69 -12.64 -9.87
CA ASP A 279 -20.38 -12.52 -11.31
C ASP A 279 -21.66 -12.28 -12.15
N THR A 280 -22.77 -12.96 -11.81
CA THR A 280 -24.07 -12.79 -12.47
C THR A 280 -24.69 -11.41 -12.19
N ILE A 281 -24.55 -10.89 -10.97
CA ILE A 281 -24.99 -9.53 -10.63
C ILE A 281 -24.15 -8.51 -11.42
N THR A 282 -22.82 -8.59 -11.36
CA THR A 282 -21.90 -7.70 -12.09
C THR A 282 -22.21 -7.70 -13.59
N SER A 283 -22.42 -8.89 -14.17
CA SER A 283 -22.80 -9.05 -15.59
C SER A 283 -24.09 -8.30 -15.92
N ALA A 284 -25.14 -8.48 -15.12
CA ALA A 284 -26.45 -7.87 -15.36
C ALA A 284 -26.45 -6.34 -15.15
N VAL A 285 -25.59 -5.82 -14.27
CA VAL A 285 -25.33 -4.38 -14.13
C VAL A 285 -24.73 -3.84 -15.42
N LEU A 286 -23.65 -4.46 -15.91
CA LEU A 286 -22.93 -4.02 -17.10
C LEU A 286 -23.78 -4.08 -18.35
N ASP A 287 -24.52 -5.16 -18.56
CA ASP A 287 -25.44 -5.33 -19.69
C ASP A 287 -26.54 -4.24 -19.75
N GLN A 288 -26.81 -3.55 -18.63
CA GLN A 288 -27.71 -2.39 -18.58
C GLN A 288 -26.99 -1.04 -18.64
N CYS A 289 -25.73 -0.95 -18.19
CA CYS A 289 -25.09 0.32 -17.80
C CYS A 289 -23.70 0.62 -18.37
N ASP A 290 -23.06 -0.31 -19.09
CA ASP A 290 -21.79 -0.12 -19.80
C ASP A 290 -21.86 1.09 -20.76
N GLU A 291 -22.76 1.04 -21.75
CA GLU A 291 -22.91 2.08 -22.80
C GLU A 291 -23.34 3.49 -22.33
N LEU A 292 -23.47 3.75 -21.02
CA LEU A 292 -23.86 5.07 -20.49
C LEU A 292 -22.80 6.16 -20.72
N ASP A 293 -21.53 5.80 -20.77
CA ASP A 293 -20.41 6.70 -21.06
C ASP A 293 -20.13 6.88 -22.57
N GLY A 294 -20.86 6.14 -23.41
CA GLY A 294 -20.75 6.16 -24.87
C GLY A 294 -19.86 5.10 -25.49
N VAL A 295 -19.27 4.18 -24.72
CA VAL A 295 -18.52 3.01 -25.22
C VAL A 295 -19.07 1.69 -24.64
N ALA A 296 -18.89 0.59 -25.36
CA ALA A 296 -19.15 -0.75 -24.85
C ALA A 296 -17.80 -1.43 -24.63
N ASP A 297 -17.19 -1.23 -23.45
CA ASP A 297 -15.93 -1.87 -23.06
C ASP A 297 -16.02 -2.63 -21.73
N ARG A 298 -17.24 -2.91 -21.25
CA ARG A 298 -17.61 -3.53 -19.97
C ARG A 298 -17.10 -2.77 -18.75
N LEU A 299 -17.12 -1.43 -18.81
CA LEU A 299 -16.62 -0.48 -17.82
C LEU A 299 -17.77 0.33 -17.21
N LEU A 300 -17.71 0.63 -15.91
CA LEU A 300 -18.65 1.57 -15.27
C LEU A 300 -17.92 2.87 -14.91
N GLU A 301 -17.98 3.85 -15.82
CA GLU A 301 -17.38 5.17 -15.64
C GLU A 301 -18.07 5.95 -14.50
N ASN A 302 -19.38 5.78 -14.37
CA ASN A 302 -20.16 6.30 -13.25
C ASN A 302 -21.36 5.40 -12.88
N PRO A 303 -21.24 4.49 -11.91
CA PRO A 303 -22.35 3.66 -11.46
C PRO A 303 -23.51 4.46 -10.83
N LEU A 304 -23.33 5.74 -10.49
CA LEU A 304 -24.42 6.60 -9.99
C LEU A 304 -25.37 7.10 -11.10
N ALA A 305 -24.95 7.00 -12.38
CA ALA A 305 -25.83 7.25 -13.53
C ALA A 305 -26.71 6.02 -13.85
N CYS A 306 -26.25 4.82 -13.49
CA CYS A 306 -26.92 3.55 -13.71
C CYS A 306 -28.25 3.45 -12.94
N ASN A 307 -29.30 2.99 -13.62
CA ASN A 307 -30.63 2.76 -13.02
C ASN A 307 -30.99 1.27 -12.92
N PHE A 308 -29.97 0.39 -12.89
CA PHE A 308 -30.13 -1.03 -12.63
C PHE A 308 -30.85 -1.27 -11.30
N SER A 309 -31.66 -2.32 -11.25
CA SER A 309 -32.37 -2.73 -10.05
C SER A 309 -32.23 -4.24 -9.88
N ILE A 310 -31.56 -4.65 -8.81
CA ILE A 310 -31.31 -6.06 -8.49
C ILE A 310 -32.58 -6.91 -8.32
N ASP A 311 -33.75 -6.28 -8.13
CA ASP A 311 -35.06 -6.95 -8.26
C ASP A 311 -35.28 -7.67 -9.61
N ALA A 312 -34.58 -7.27 -10.67
CA ALA A 312 -34.60 -7.95 -11.96
C ALA A 312 -34.04 -9.38 -11.91
N LEU A 313 -33.16 -9.67 -10.93
CA LEU A 313 -32.53 -10.98 -10.74
C LEU A 313 -33.29 -11.87 -9.75
N ALA A 314 -34.47 -11.46 -9.25
CA ALA A 314 -35.24 -12.25 -8.29
C ALA A 314 -35.71 -13.59 -8.89
N CYS A 315 -35.45 -14.71 -8.20
CA CYS A 315 -35.93 -16.02 -8.62
C CYS A 315 -37.47 -16.10 -8.72
N GLY A 316 -37.96 -16.61 -9.85
CA GLY A 316 -39.37 -16.97 -9.99
C GLY A 316 -39.78 -18.14 -9.09
N THR A 317 -41.10 -18.32 -8.88
CA THR A 317 -41.70 -19.31 -7.94
C THR A 317 -41.40 -20.79 -8.20
N SER A 318 -40.57 -21.10 -9.20
CA SER A 318 -40.31 -22.43 -9.73
C SER A 318 -38.81 -22.71 -9.95
N ALA A 319 -37.92 -21.75 -9.66
CA ALA A 319 -36.49 -21.91 -9.85
C ALA A 319 -35.87 -22.67 -8.65
N SER A 320 -35.16 -23.77 -8.95
CA SER A 320 -34.39 -24.55 -7.98
C SER A 320 -32.88 -24.48 -8.21
N ASN A 321 -32.43 -23.69 -9.18
CA ASN A 321 -31.01 -23.38 -9.40
C ASN A 321 -30.73 -22.01 -8.79
N SER A 322 -29.87 -21.98 -7.77
CA SER A 322 -29.41 -20.78 -7.08
C SER A 322 -28.28 -20.05 -7.79
N SER A 323 -27.94 -20.40 -9.03
CA SER A 323 -26.77 -19.89 -9.77
C SER A 323 -27.13 -18.95 -10.94
N GLU A 324 -28.43 -18.71 -11.18
CA GLU A 324 -28.93 -17.88 -12.30
C GLU A 324 -29.88 -16.76 -11.82
N CYS A 325 -30.26 -16.79 -10.54
CA CYS A 325 -31.18 -15.84 -9.93
C CYS A 325 -30.98 -15.81 -8.41
N LEU A 326 -31.37 -14.71 -7.79
CA LEU A 326 -31.26 -14.49 -6.35
C LEU A 326 -32.51 -14.99 -5.64
N THR A 327 -32.31 -15.83 -4.62
CA THR A 327 -33.38 -16.18 -3.68
C THR A 327 -33.84 -14.94 -2.89
N PRO A 328 -35.01 -14.97 -2.24
CA PRO A 328 -35.47 -13.84 -1.42
C PRO A 328 -34.51 -13.45 -0.28
N ALA A 329 -33.68 -14.37 0.23
CA ALA A 329 -32.67 -14.07 1.24
C ALA A 329 -31.48 -13.32 0.62
N GLN A 330 -30.86 -13.90 -0.41
CA GLN A 330 -29.77 -13.31 -1.19
C GLN A 330 -30.11 -11.93 -1.77
N LEU A 331 -31.32 -11.78 -2.32
CA LEU A 331 -31.81 -10.50 -2.84
C LEU A 331 -31.92 -9.41 -1.75
N ASN A 332 -32.30 -9.79 -0.52
CA ASN A 332 -32.35 -8.86 0.60
C ASN A 332 -30.94 -8.53 1.11
N ALA A 333 -30.03 -9.50 1.15
CA ALA A 333 -28.63 -9.30 1.55
C ALA A 333 -27.92 -8.30 0.61
N ALA A 334 -27.94 -8.56 -0.70
CA ALA A 334 -27.34 -7.65 -1.68
C ALA A 334 -27.94 -6.23 -1.59
N LYS A 335 -29.27 -6.10 -1.43
CA LYS A 335 -29.93 -4.81 -1.19
C LYS A 335 -29.47 -4.11 0.09
N ALA A 336 -29.13 -4.87 1.13
CA ALA A 336 -28.64 -4.31 2.39
C ALA A 336 -27.18 -3.84 2.27
N ILE A 337 -26.34 -4.51 1.49
CA ILE A 337 -24.97 -4.09 1.16
C ILE A 337 -24.98 -2.78 0.34
N TYR A 338 -25.79 -2.69 -0.72
CA TYR A 338 -25.97 -1.44 -1.49
C TYR A 338 -26.63 -0.30 -0.69
N ALA A 339 -27.34 -0.60 0.39
CA ALA A 339 -28.02 0.40 1.21
C ALA A 339 -27.17 0.96 2.36
N GLY A 340 -26.19 0.18 2.84
CA GLY A 340 -25.37 0.47 4.02
C GLY A 340 -26.14 0.33 5.35
N PRO A 341 -25.42 0.17 6.47
CA PRO A 341 -26.01 0.14 7.80
C PRO A 341 -26.65 1.48 8.19
N LYS A 342 -27.63 1.43 9.09
CA LYS A 342 -28.36 2.60 9.59
C LYS A 342 -28.62 2.51 11.08
N ASP A 343 -28.62 3.67 11.72
CA ASP A 343 -29.03 3.79 13.12
C ASP A 343 -30.55 3.59 13.22
N VAL A 344 -30.99 2.61 14.02
CA VAL A 344 -32.41 2.27 14.18
C VAL A 344 -33.18 3.30 15.02
N ARG A 345 -32.49 4.24 15.69
CA ARG A 345 -33.06 5.29 16.54
C ARG A 345 -33.69 6.41 15.72
N ASP A 346 -33.03 6.84 14.64
CA ASP A 346 -33.48 7.96 13.80
C ASP A 346 -33.42 7.71 12.27
N GLY A 347 -32.77 6.63 11.83
CA GLY A 347 -32.61 6.25 10.43
C GLY A 347 -31.44 6.90 9.70
N SER A 348 -30.50 7.55 10.40
CA SER A 348 -29.26 8.07 9.78
C SER A 348 -28.42 6.94 9.17
N ALA A 349 -27.64 7.26 8.14
CA ALA A 349 -26.62 6.33 7.66
C ALA A 349 -25.53 6.18 8.74
N VAL A 350 -25.13 4.94 9.02
CA VAL A 350 -23.92 4.64 9.80
C VAL A 350 -22.71 4.68 8.87
N TYR A 351 -22.79 3.99 7.73
CA TYR A 351 -21.79 4.05 6.68
C TYR A 351 -22.48 4.01 5.31
N PRO A 352 -21.93 4.62 4.24
CA PRO A 352 -22.51 4.53 2.92
C PRO A 352 -22.58 3.08 2.42
N GLY A 353 -23.59 2.78 1.59
CA GLY A 353 -23.68 1.50 0.90
C GLY A 353 -22.71 1.42 -0.29
N PHE A 354 -22.42 0.20 -0.71
CA PHE A 354 -21.53 -0.07 -1.84
C PHE A 354 -22.16 0.32 -3.18
N THR A 355 -21.32 0.55 -4.18
CA THR A 355 -21.74 0.94 -5.54
C THR A 355 -21.86 -0.26 -6.47
N LEU A 356 -22.69 -0.10 -7.51
CA LEU A 356 -22.79 -1.08 -8.58
C LEU A 356 -21.43 -1.25 -9.27
N GLY A 357 -21.03 -2.49 -9.54
CA GLY A 357 -19.71 -2.86 -10.06
C GLY A 357 -18.68 -3.27 -9.01
N SER A 358 -19.00 -3.22 -7.71
CA SER A 358 -18.10 -3.67 -6.63
C SER A 358 -18.30 -5.13 -6.21
N GLU A 359 -19.26 -5.84 -6.81
CA GLU A 359 -19.79 -7.11 -6.30
C GLU A 359 -18.78 -8.26 -6.39
N THR A 360 -17.89 -8.22 -7.38
CA THR A 360 -17.03 -9.35 -7.77
C THR A 360 -16.05 -9.79 -6.67
N GLU A 361 -15.76 -8.96 -5.66
CA GLU A 361 -14.88 -9.31 -4.53
C GLU A 361 -15.61 -9.35 -3.16
N TRP A 362 -16.96 -9.35 -3.14
CA TRP A 362 -17.74 -9.41 -1.89
C TRP A 362 -17.60 -10.75 -1.15
N ALA A 363 -17.52 -11.89 -1.86
CA ALA A 363 -17.42 -13.22 -1.23
C ALA A 363 -16.12 -13.42 -0.45
N GLN A 364 -15.05 -12.74 -0.85
CA GLN A 364 -13.71 -12.81 -0.27
C GLN A 364 -13.58 -11.97 0.99
N GLY A 365 -14.40 -10.92 1.14
CA GLY A 365 -14.28 -9.93 2.20
C GLY A 365 -15.59 -9.60 2.91
N GLN A 366 -16.56 -9.03 2.18
CA GLN A 366 -17.79 -8.48 2.74
C GLN A 366 -18.72 -9.55 3.35
N GLU A 367 -18.67 -10.79 2.87
CA GLU A 367 -19.54 -11.87 3.37
C GLU A 367 -19.05 -12.52 4.69
N GLY A 368 -18.17 -11.84 5.42
CA GLY A 368 -17.82 -12.15 6.81
C GLY A 368 -16.34 -11.99 7.16
N SER A 369 -15.44 -12.25 6.21
CA SER A 369 -13.98 -12.25 6.46
C SER A 369 -13.45 -10.89 6.96
N LEU A 370 -13.94 -9.76 6.42
CA LEU A 370 -13.59 -8.43 6.91
C LEU A 370 -14.18 -8.14 8.30
N ALA A 371 -15.34 -8.75 8.63
CA ALA A 371 -15.90 -8.63 9.97
C ALA A 371 -15.05 -9.39 11.00
N GLU A 372 -14.56 -10.57 10.64
CA GLU A 372 -13.63 -11.35 11.46
C GLU A 372 -12.26 -10.66 11.59
N ALA A 373 -11.75 -10.04 10.51
CA ALA A 373 -10.46 -9.34 10.50
C ALA A 373 -10.48 -7.98 11.23
N PHE A 374 -11.56 -7.21 11.13
CA PHE A 374 -11.60 -5.82 11.61
C PHE A 374 -12.67 -5.55 12.67
N SER A 375 -13.94 -5.80 12.36
CA SER A 375 -15.05 -5.39 13.23
C SER A 375 -15.02 -6.10 14.58
N ILE A 376 -14.89 -7.43 14.57
CA ILE A 376 -14.94 -8.23 15.79
C ILE A 376 -13.71 -7.93 16.66
N PRO A 377 -12.46 -7.88 16.14
CA PRO A 377 -11.30 -7.54 16.96
C PRO A 377 -11.35 -6.11 17.51
N ILE A 378 -11.84 -5.11 16.76
CA ILE A 378 -12.02 -3.73 17.25
C ILE A 378 -13.09 -3.68 18.35
N LEU A 379 -14.25 -4.31 18.14
CA LEU A 379 -15.32 -4.37 19.16
C LEU A 379 -14.83 -5.07 20.44
N GLN A 380 -14.12 -6.18 20.30
CA GLN A 380 -13.65 -6.99 21.42
C GLN A 380 -12.45 -6.40 22.17
N ASN A 381 -11.49 -5.76 21.49
CA ASN A 381 -10.29 -5.22 22.13
C ASN A 381 -10.43 -3.74 22.51
N LEU A 382 -10.93 -2.90 21.60
CA LEU A 382 -10.93 -1.44 21.78
C LEU A 382 -12.25 -0.92 22.37
N VAL A 383 -13.40 -1.35 21.84
CA VAL A 383 -14.71 -0.80 22.26
C VAL A 383 -15.16 -1.36 23.62
N TYR A 384 -15.05 -2.68 23.82
CA TYR A 384 -15.63 -3.35 24.99
C TYR A 384 -14.64 -3.95 25.99
N ASP A 385 -13.33 -4.01 25.68
CA ASP A 385 -12.30 -4.73 26.48
C ASP A 385 -12.81 -6.11 26.95
N ASN A 386 -13.35 -6.88 26.00
CA ASN A 386 -14.04 -8.14 26.24
C ASN A 386 -13.92 -9.08 25.03
N LEU A 387 -12.90 -9.94 25.04
CA LEU A 387 -12.68 -11.00 24.07
C LEU A 387 -13.77 -12.10 24.02
N SER A 388 -14.83 -11.97 24.81
CA SER A 388 -16.02 -12.84 24.77
C SER A 388 -17.29 -12.10 24.39
N TYR A 389 -17.19 -10.86 23.87
CA TYR A 389 -18.31 -10.14 23.28
C TYR A 389 -18.75 -10.83 21.96
N ASP A 390 -20.06 -11.05 21.83
CA ASP A 390 -20.70 -11.68 20.66
C ASP A 390 -21.23 -10.60 19.72
N SER A 391 -20.52 -10.39 18.60
CA SER A 391 -20.87 -9.38 17.59
C SER A 391 -22.22 -9.63 16.89
N ASN A 392 -22.78 -10.84 16.96
CA ASN A 392 -24.14 -11.10 16.47
C ASN A 392 -25.22 -10.45 17.35
N THR A 393 -24.85 -9.96 18.55
CA THR A 393 -25.75 -9.23 19.45
C THR A 393 -25.66 -7.70 19.31
N PHE A 394 -24.78 -7.21 18.43
CA PHE A 394 -24.56 -5.77 18.22
C PHE A 394 -25.86 -5.03 17.90
N ASN A 395 -26.16 -4.02 18.71
CA ASN A 395 -27.36 -3.21 18.57
C ASN A 395 -27.07 -1.97 17.75
N TRP A 396 -27.60 -1.93 16.53
CA TRP A 396 -27.58 -0.81 15.57
C TRP A 396 -28.29 0.48 16.05
N GLY A 397 -28.26 0.78 17.34
CA GLY A 397 -28.77 2.00 17.97
C GLY A 397 -28.16 2.23 19.36
N SER A 398 -28.22 1.27 20.30
CA SER A 398 -27.60 1.49 21.62
C SER A 398 -26.08 1.42 21.60
N ASP A 399 -25.52 0.56 20.77
CA ASP A 399 -24.09 0.23 20.80
C ASP A 399 -23.27 1.19 19.92
N MET A 400 -23.95 2.00 19.09
CA MET A 400 -23.35 3.05 18.28
C MET A 400 -22.59 4.08 19.12
N ASP A 401 -23.18 4.51 20.24
CA ASP A 401 -22.57 5.51 21.12
C ASP A 401 -21.29 4.98 21.78
N ASP A 402 -21.22 3.66 22.07
CA ASP A 402 -20.01 3.01 22.59
C ASP A 402 -18.89 2.98 21.54
N VAL A 403 -19.22 2.74 20.27
CA VAL A 403 -18.24 2.73 19.15
C VAL A 403 -17.69 4.14 18.91
N ASP A 404 -18.56 5.15 18.86
CA ASP A 404 -18.16 6.56 18.73
C ASP A 404 -17.24 7.01 19.88
N GLU A 405 -17.58 6.70 21.13
CA GLU A 405 -16.83 7.15 22.32
C GLU A 405 -15.52 6.37 22.51
N ASN A 406 -15.52 5.05 22.33
CA ASN A 406 -14.38 4.19 22.70
C ASN A 406 -13.45 3.86 21.53
N ALA A 407 -13.92 3.89 20.28
CA ALA A 407 -13.09 3.72 19.09
C ALA A 407 -12.98 5.02 18.28
N GLY A 408 -14.09 5.56 17.78
CA GLY A 408 -14.10 6.67 16.82
C GLY A 408 -13.32 7.90 17.28
N ALA A 409 -13.35 8.22 18.58
CA ALA A 409 -12.54 9.28 19.19
C ALA A 409 -11.01 9.14 19.03
N PHE A 410 -10.50 8.00 18.56
CA PHE A 410 -9.08 7.68 18.43
C PHE A 410 -8.66 7.19 17.02
N ILE A 411 -9.60 6.86 16.14
CA ILE A 411 -9.35 6.27 14.81
C ILE A 411 -10.22 6.84 13.67
N ASP A 412 -10.93 7.97 13.90
CA ASP A 412 -11.76 8.62 12.86
C ASP A 412 -11.32 10.06 12.55
N GLU A 413 -11.07 10.33 11.27
CA GLU A 413 -10.62 11.60 10.72
C GLU A 413 -11.72 12.27 9.89
N THR A 414 -12.88 12.48 10.50
CA THR A 414 -14.07 13.03 9.84
C THR A 414 -14.22 14.56 9.95
N SER A 415 -13.19 15.29 10.43
CA SER A 415 -13.26 16.74 10.61
C SER A 415 -13.36 17.50 9.29
N MET A 416 -14.20 18.53 9.26
CA MET A 416 -14.33 19.47 8.12
C MET A 416 -13.38 20.68 8.23
N ASP A 417 -12.69 20.86 9.36
CA ASP A 417 -11.91 22.07 9.63
C ASP A 417 -10.50 22.04 9.03
N LEU A 418 -10.42 22.01 7.71
CA LEU A 418 -9.15 22.08 6.96
C LEU A 418 -8.64 23.52 6.78
N ARG A 419 -9.03 24.47 7.65
CA ARG A 419 -8.68 25.90 7.46
C ARG A 419 -7.19 26.16 7.58
N VAL A 420 -6.49 25.46 8.47
CA VAL A 420 -5.03 25.63 8.63
C VAL A 420 -4.31 25.05 7.41
N PHE A 421 -4.69 23.85 6.96
CA PHE A 421 -4.19 23.19 5.75
C PHE A 421 -4.35 24.07 4.51
N ARG A 422 -5.57 24.55 4.21
CA ARG A 422 -5.84 25.47 3.09
C ARG A 422 -5.02 26.76 3.18
N ASN A 423 -4.89 27.34 4.38
CA ASN A 423 -4.15 28.60 4.60
C ASN A 423 -2.62 28.43 4.51
N ALA A 424 -2.09 27.23 4.77
CA ALA A 424 -0.69 26.91 4.53
C ALA A 424 -0.35 26.86 3.02
N GLY A 425 -1.38 26.68 2.18
CA GLY A 425 -1.26 26.51 0.73
C GLY A 425 -1.27 25.05 0.28
N SER A 426 -1.22 24.12 1.23
CA SER A 426 -1.14 22.67 0.99
C SER A 426 -2.29 22.13 0.15
N LYS A 427 -2.01 21.06 -0.61
CA LYS A 427 -2.93 20.43 -1.55
C LYS A 427 -3.24 19.00 -1.15
N MET A 428 -4.48 18.57 -1.35
CA MET A 428 -4.93 17.21 -1.10
C MET A 428 -5.61 16.64 -2.35
N LEU A 429 -5.08 15.50 -2.82
CA LEU A 429 -5.64 14.72 -3.90
C LEU A 429 -6.14 13.40 -3.32
N VAL A 430 -7.45 13.19 -3.38
CA VAL A 430 -8.11 11.96 -2.95
C VAL A 430 -8.49 11.16 -4.19
N SER A 431 -8.25 9.85 -4.18
CA SER A 431 -8.75 8.93 -5.21
C SER A 431 -9.64 7.86 -4.59
N GLN A 432 -10.56 7.29 -5.37
CA GLN A 432 -11.44 6.22 -4.92
C GLN A 432 -11.91 5.36 -6.10
N GLY A 433 -11.75 4.04 -5.98
CA GLY A 433 -12.31 3.08 -6.93
C GLY A 433 -13.84 3.04 -6.85
N TRP A 434 -14.52 3.05 -8.00
CA TRP A 434 -15.97 2.80 -8.09
C TRP A 434 -16.34 1.35 -7.79
N ALA A 435 -15.40 0.44 -8.04
CA ALA A 435 -15.53 -0.98 -7.83
C ALA A 435 -14.73 -1.46 -6.61
N ASP A 436 -14.33 -0.54 -5.73
CA ASP A 436 -13.69 -0.84 -4.44
C ASP A 436 -14.64 -1.72 -3.59
N PRO A 437 -14.26 -2.97 -3.29
CA PRO A 437 -15.09 -3.91 -2.54
C PRO A 437 -14.93 -3.75 -1.02
N TYR A 438 -14.05 -2.87 -0.53
CA TYR A 438 -13.76 -2.68 0.89
C TYR A 438 -14.24 -1.31 1.37
N ASN A 439 -13.97 -0.23 0.63
CA ASN A 439 -14.39 1.11 1.00
C ASN A 439 -15.50 1.62 0.06
N ALA A 440 -16.65 1.99 0.64
CA ALA A 440 -17.80 2.45 -0.12
C ALA A 440 -17.45 3.71 -0.94
N ALA A 441 -17.46 3.58 -2.27
CA ALA A 441 -16.93 4.58 -3.20
C ALA A 441 -17.53 5.99 -3.09
N THR A 442 -18.72 6.11 -2.48
CA THR A 442 -19.40 7.39 -2.26
C THR A 442 -18.88 8.18 -1.06
N LEU A 443 -18.15 7.57 -0.12
CA LEU A 443 -17.71 8.23 1.11
C LEU A 443 -16.84 9.49 0.86
N PRO A 444 -15.83 9.50 -0.04
CA PRO A 444 -15.07 10.71 -0.35
C PRO A 444 -15.89 11.80 -1.05
N ILE A 445 -16.89 11.41 -1.84
CA ILE A 445 -17.84 12.33 -2.48
C ILE A 445 -18.72 13.02 -1.41
N GLU A 446 -19.21 12.26 -0.43
CA GLU A 446 -19.98 12.80 0.70
C GLU A 446 -19.12 13.68 1.63
N TYR A 447 -17.82 13.40 1.77
CA TYR A 447 -16.90 14.31 2.44
C TYR A 447 -16.74 15.63 1.67
N LEU A 448 -16.56 15.58 0.35
CA LEU A 448 -16.42 16.78 -0.48
C LEU A 448 -17.64 17.72 -0.43
N ASP A 449 -18.87 17.19 -0.50
CA ASP A 449 -20.10 17.99 -0.37
C ASP A 449 -20.19 18.67 1.01
N ARG A 450 -19.86 17.94 2.09
CA ARG A 450 -19.81 18.48 3.46
C ARG A 450 -18.71 19.55 3.62
N LEU A 451 -17.54 19.34 3.02
CA LEU A 451 -16.41 20.27 3.05
C LEU A 451 -16.74 21.58 2.30
N GLN A 452 -17.35 21.47 1.12
CA GLN A 452 -17.88 22.63 0.38
C GLN A 452 -18.95 23.39 1.19
N GLY A 453 -19.83 22.66 1.88
CA GLY A 453 -20.79 23.23 2.82
C GLY A 453 -20.14 24.00 3.98
N PHE A 454 -19.06 23.46 4.57
CA PHE A 454 -18.31 24.09 5.66
C PHE A 454 -17.57 25.36 5.22
N PHE A 455 -16.92 25.34 4.05
CA PHE A 455 -16.24 26.51 3.48
C PHE A 455 -17.19 27.50 2.79
N GLY A 456 -18.47 27.13 2.59
CA GLY A 456 -19.49 27.97 1.98
C GLY A 456 -19.34 28.15 0.46
N GLY A 457 -18.72 27.19 -0.23
CA GLY A 457 -18.45 27.25 -1.66
C GLY A 457 -17.36 26.28 -2.10
N ASP A 458 -16.73 26.63 -3.22
CA ASP A 458 -15.70 25.79 -3.85
C ASP A 458 -14.42 25.64 -3.00
N VAL A 459 -13.84 24.46 -3.10
CA VAL A 459 -12.64 23.98 -2.39
C VAL A 459 -11.61 23.38 -3.36
N SER A 460 -11.88 23.40 -4.67
CA SER A 460 -11.01 22.79 -5.69
C SER A 460 -9.59 23.39 -5.73
N ASP A 461 -9.40 24.58 -5.15
CA ASP A 461 -8.10 25.25 -4.97
C ASP A 461 -7.16 24.54 -4.00
N PHE A 462 -7.65 23.61 -3.18
CA PHE A 462 -6.82 22.83 -2.26
C PHE A 462 -7.24 21.37 -2.05
N PHE A 463 -8.47 20.97 -2.38
CA PHE A 463 -8.96 19.60 -2.17
C PHE A 463 -9.71 19.11 -3.41
N ARG A 464 -9.31 17.96 -3.97
CA ARG A 464 -9.94 17.34 -5.15
C ARG A 464 -10.10 15.83 -4.97
N VAL A 465 -11.24 15.30 -5.43
CA VAL A 465 -11.56 13.87 -5.46
C VAL A 465 -11.55 13.39 -6.91
N PHE A 466 -10.88 12.27 -7.18
CA PHE A 466 -10.82 11.60 -8.49
C PHE A 466 -11.41 10.21 -8.38
N MET A 467 -12.44 9.91 -9.16
CA MET A 467 -13.05 8.58 -9.19
C MET A 467 -12.34 7.69 -10.22
N VAL A 468 -12.13 6.42 -9.87
CA VAL A 468 -11.47 5.43 -10.74
C VAL A 468 -12.51 4.41 -11.23
N PRO A 469 -12.77 4.32 -12.55
CA PRO A 469 -13.69 3.32 -13.11
C PRO A 469 -13.23 1.87 -12.95
N GLY A 470 -14.18 0.92 -12.84
CA GLY A 470 -13.93 -0.53 -12.86
C GLY A 470 -14.50 -1.20 -14.11
N LYS A 471 -13.90 -2.31 -14.59
CA LYS A 471 -14.23 -2.91 -15.92
C LYS A 471 -14.04 -4.43 -16.02
N TRP A 472 -15.12 -5.19 -16.06
CA TRP A 472 -15.18 -6.67 -15.92
C TRP A 472 -14.78 -7.51 -17.14
N LEU A 473 -14.38 -8.77 -16.90
CA LEU A 473 -14.14 -9.81 -17.92
C LEU A 473 -14.98 -11.07 -17.74
N GLU A 474 -15.21 -11.76 -18.86
CA GLU A 474 -16.36 -12.66 -19.07
C GLU A 474 -16.08 -14.16 -18.80
N THR A 475 -14.85 -14.57 -18.46
CA THR A 475 -14.53 -15.99 -18.18
C THR A 475 -13.45 -16.25 -17.11
N GLN A 476 -13.69 -17.24 -16.23
CA GLN A 476 -12.69 -17.76 -15.27
C GLN A 476 -11.47 -18.45 -15.92
N SER A 477 -11.44 -18.63 -17.25
CA SER A 477 -10.26 -19.15 -17.95
C SER A 477 -9.13 -18.13 -18.10
N GLU A 478 -9.40 -16.84 -17.96
CA GLU A 478 -8.40 -15.77 -18.00
C GLU A 478 -7.89 -15.40 -16.58
N PHE A 479 -8.68 -15.70 -15.55
CA PHE A 479 -8.43 -15.51 -14.12
C PHE A 479 -7.16 -16.20 -13.57
N MET A 480 -6.72 -17.31 -14.16
CA MET A 480 -5.62 -18.15 -13.61
C MET A 480 -4.24 -17.90 -14.24
N LEU A 481 -4.11 -16.97 -15.19
CA LEU A 481 -2.89 -16.76 -15.98
C LEU A 481 -2.38 -15.31 -16.00
N ARG A 482 -3.01 -14.44 -15.20
CA ARG A 482 -2.63 -13.04 -15.01
C ARG A 482 -2.56 -12.75 -13.51
N LYS A 483 -1.45 -12.12 -13.10
CA LYS A 483 -1.09 -11.72 -11.73
C LYS A 483 -0.73 -10.22 -11.72
N ASP A 484 -1.45 -9.48 -12.54
CA ASP A 484 -1.30 -8.06 -12.86
C ASP A 484 -2.59 -7.35 -12.39
N ASP A 485 -2.45 -6.53 -11.35
CA ASP A 485 -3.54 -5.94 -10.57
C ASP A 485 -4.04 -4.64 -11.20
N SER A 486 -4.90 -4.74 -12.22
CA SER A 486 -5.51 -3.58 -12.93
C SER A 486 -7.02 -3.38 -12.69
N GLY A 487 -7.49 -2.13 -12.59
CA GLY A 487 -8.88 -1.82 -12.22
C GLY A 487 -9.10 -0.56 -11.36
N GLY A 488 -10.36 -0.15 -11.21
CA GLY A 488 -10.82 0.79 -10.17
C GLY A 488 -11.20 0.09 -8.88
N GLY A 489 -10.29 -0.76 -8.39
CA GLY A 489 -10.43 -1.54 -7.16
C GLY A 489 -9.98 -0.76 -5.92
N HIS A 490 -9.54 -1.50 -4.91
CA HIS A 490 -8.99 -0.93 -3.69
C HIS A 490 -7.47 -0.74 -3.82
N CYS A 491 -7.00 0.50 -3.74
CA CYS A 491 -5.59 0.91 -3.72
C CYS A 491 -4.69 0.55 -4.91
N GLY A 492 -5.10 -0.39 -5.74
CA GLY A 492 -4.59 -0.66 -7.08
C GLY A 492 -5.74 -1.14 -7.95
N GLY A 493 -5.46 -2.08 -8.84
CA GLY A 493 -6.51 -2.78 -9.55
C GLY A 493 -7.33 -3.71 -8.70
N ALA A 494 -8.41 -4.22 -9.29
CA ALA A 494 -9.12 -5.39 -8.78
C ALA A 494 -8.99 -6.46 -9.85
N SER A 495 -8.57 -7.66 -9.45
CA SER A 495 -8.15 -8.80 -10.29
C SER A 495 -9.07 -9.14 -11.48
N SER A 496 -10.32 -8.71 -11.43
CA SER A 496 -11.32 -8.87 -12.49
C SER A 496 -11.19 -7.87 -13.65
N TYR A 497 -10.35 -6.82 -13.55
CA TYR A 497 -10.47 -5.58 -14.34
C TYR A 497 -9.26 -5.10 -15.20
N PRO A 498 -8.61 -5.97 -16.00
CA PRO A 498 -7.27 -5.76 -16.58
C PRO A 498 -7.16 -4.77 -17.77
N SER A 499 -8.09 -3.83 -17.94
CA SER A 499 -7.96 -2.77 -18.99
C SER A 499 -8.22 -1.35 -18.49
N VAL A 500 -8.35 -1.15 -17.18
CA VAL A 500 -8.16 0.16 -16.56
C VAL A 500 -6.72 0.22 -16.05
N PRO A 501 -5.95 1.28 -16.35
CA PRO A 501 -4.51 1.20 -16.19
C PRO A 501 -4.07 1.30 -14.72
N GLU A 502 -3.11 0.47 -14.32
CA GLU A 502 -2.72 0.25 -12.92
C GLU A 502 -2.14 1.50 -12.25
N LYS A 503 -1.20 2.14 -12.95
CA LYS A 503 -0.42 3.24 -12.40
C LYS A 503 -1.11 4.57 -12.68
N HIS A 504 -1.56 5.18 -11.62
CA HIS A 504 -2.14 6.52 -11.62
C HIS A 504 -1.04 7.52 -11.29
N ARG A 505 -0.77 8.50 -12.17
CA ARG A 505 0.30 9.49 -12.00
C ARG A 505 -0.04 10.59 -10.97
N VAL A 506 -0.54 10.18 -9.79
CA VAL A 506 -1.12 11.03 -8.74
C VAL A 506 -0.08 11.95 -8.10
N ILE A 507 1.10 11.44 -7.75
CA ILE A 507 2.17 12.25 -7.17
C ILE A 507 2.74 13.25 -8.19
N SER A 508 2.88 12.86 -9.46
CA SER A 508 3.25 13.80 -10.55
C SER A 508 2.21 14.93 -10.72
N ALA A 509 0.91 14.62 -10.66
CA ALA A 509 -0.16 15.62 -10.72
C ALA A 509 -0.16 16.54 -9.50
N LEU A 510 0.05 15.98 -8.30
CA LEU A 510 0.15 16.71 -7.04
C LEU A 510 1.37 17.63 -7.00
N GLN A 511 2.53 17.19 -7.51
CA GLN A 511 3.73 18.04 -7.70
C GLN A 511 3.42 19.24 -8.59
N ALA A 512 2.81 19.03 -9.75
CA ALA A 512 2.46 20.14 -10.66
C ALA A 512 1.53 21.17 -9.99
N TRP A 513 0.63 20.70 -9.12
CA TRP A 513 -0.28 21.55 -8.37
C TRP A 513 0.40 22.33 -7.24
N VAL A 514 1.25 21.67 -6.46
CA VAL A 514 2.00 22.26 -5.34
C VAL A 514 3.09 23.23 -5.83
N GLU A 515 3.94 22.79 -6.75
CA GLU A 515 5.18 23.51 -7.12
C GLU A 515 4.94 24.59 -8.18
N LEU A 516 3.95 24.39 -9.06
CA LEU A 516 3.70 25.26 -10.21
C LEU A 516 2.31 25.93 -10.17
N GLY A 517 1.44 25.57 -9.21
CA GLY A 517 0.06 26.04 -9.16
C GLY A 517 -0.83 25.49 -10.29
N ILE A 518 -0.41 24.42 -10.96
CA ILE A 518 -1.15 23.80 -12.06
C ILE A 518 -2.16 22.82 -11.47
N GLU A 519 -3.39 23.30 -11.28
CA GLU A 519 -4.51 22.51 -10.77
C GLU A 519 -4.81 21.32 -11.71
N PRO A 520 -4.96 20.08 -11.19
CA PRO A 520 -5.13 18.90 -12.02
C PRO A 520 -6.54 18.84 -12.62
N GLU A 521 -6.65 19.15 -13.90
CA GLU A 521 -7.89 18.98 -14.68
C GLU A 521 -8.26 17.50 -14.88
N TYR A 522 -7.28 16.61 -14.86
CA TYR A 522 -7.38 15.15 -14.87
C TYR A 522 -6.11 14.55 -14.26
N VAL A 523 -6.17 13.28 -13.82
CA VAL A 523 -4.97 12.45 -13.59
C VAL A 523 -4.84 11.47 -14.74
N PHE A 524 -3.61 11.22 -15.20
CA PHE A 524 -3.32 10.26 -16.26
C PHE A 524 -3.06 8.88 -15.64
N SER A 525 -3.53 7.82 -16.30
CA SER A 525 -3.17 6.44 -15.96
C SER A 525 -2.64 5.66 -17.15
N ASP A 526 -1.63 4.83 -16.87
CA ASP A 526 -0.98 3.85 -17.75
C ASP A 526 -0.70 2.54 -16.97
N SER A 527 -0.54 1.42 -17.68
CA SER A 527 -0.23 0.10 -17.09
C SER A 527 1.26 -0.26 -17.24
N PRO A 528 1.94 0.16 -18.32
CA PRO A 528 3.39 0.17 -18.39
C PRO A 528 3.95 1.56 -18.78
N GLU A 529 5.21 1.85 -18.39
CA GLU A 529 5.89 3.11 -18.74
C GLU A 529 5.98 3.37 -20.26
N ASP A 530 5.93 2.31 -21.08
CA ASP A 530 5.98 2.39 -22.54
C ASP A 530 4.61 2.65 -23.20
N GLY A 531 3.52 2.60 -22.42
CA GLY A 531 2.15 2.81 -22.90
C GLY A 531 1.66 1.73 -23.88
N SER A 532 2.15 0.49 -23.76
CA SER A 532 1.72 -0.64 -24.60
C SER A 532 0.30 -1.15 -24.30
N ASP A 533 -0.18 -0.99 -23.07
CA ASP A 533 -1.61 -1.13 -22.72
C ASP A 533 -2.33 0.24 -22.67
N GLY A 534 -3.66 0.18 -22.51
CA GLY A 534 -4.54 1.34 -22.64
C GLY A 534 -4.23 2.52 -21.71
N THR A 535 -4.79 3.67 -22.04
CA THR A 535 -4.66 4.92 -21.27
C THR A 535 -6.04 5.52 -20.98
N ARG A 536 -6.21 6.10 -19.79
CA ARG A 536 -7.44 6.77 -19.35
C ARG A 536 -7.13 8.15 -18.75
N LYS A 537 -8.17 8.95 -18.59
CA LYS A 537 -8.13 10.22 -17.83
C LYS A 537 -9.05 10.06 -16.62
N LEU A 538 -8.48 10.00 -15.42
CA LEU A 538 -9.30 10.13 -14.22
C LEU A 538 -9.82 11.56 -14.13
N CYS A 539 -11.12 11.68 -13.95
CA CYS A 539 -11.79 12.97 -13.91
C CYS A 539 -11.96 13.44 -12.45
N PRO A 540 -11.77 14.75 -12.18
CA PRO A 540 -12.10 15.30 -10.88
C PRO A 540 -13.63 15.35 -10.74
N TRP A 541 -14.16 14.72 -9.70
CA TRP A 541 -15.60 14.70 -9.42
C TRP A 541 -16.17 16.14 -9.34
N PRO A 542 -17.35 16.44 -9.94
CA PRO A 542 -18.33 15.53 -10.56
C PRO A 542 -18.19 15.38 -12.08
N LYS A 543 -16.97 15.46 -12.63
CA LYS A 543 -16.74 15.16 -14.06
C LYS A 543 -16.50 13.67 -14.27
N THR A 544 -16.87 13.18 -15.45
CA THR A 544 -16.67 11.81 -15.94
C THR A 544 -16.04 11.84 -17.33
N ALA A 545 -15.31 10.78 -17.70
CA ALA A 545 -14.67 10.62 -18.99
C ALA A 545 -15.66 10.01 -20.00
N LYS A 546 -16.16 10.82 -20.92
CA LYS A 546 -17.12 10.39 -21.94
C LYS A 546 -16.44 10.02 -23.23
N TYR A 547 -16.71 8.84 -23.77
CA TYR A 547 -16.21 8.43 -25.07
C TYR A 547 -16.84 9.29 -26.19
N VAL A 548 -16.03 9.71 -27.15
CA VAL A 548 -16.48 10.55 -28.27
C VAL A 548 -16.19 9.88 -29.62
N ALA A 549 -14.93 9.54 -29.87
CA ALA A 549 -14.48 8.84 -31.07
C ALA A 549 -12.99 8.47 -30.97
N GLY A 550 -12.62 7.34 -31.58
CA GLY A 550 -11.22 6.91 -31.71
C GLY A 550 -11.00 5.53 -31.12
N ASP A 551 -9.75 5.24 -30.75
CA ASP A 551 -9.42 4.03 -30.02
C ASP A 551 -9.97 4.13 -28.58
N ALA A 552 -10.84 3.18 -28.20
CA ALA A 552 -11.39 3.09 -26.85
C ALA A 552 -10.30 2.84 -25.80
N ASN A 553 -9.12 2.35 -26.17
CA ASN A 553 -7.97 2.20 -25.27
C ASN A 553 -7.10 3.48 -25.18
N SER A 554 -7.51 4.60 -25.79
CA SER A 554 -6.74 5.85 -25.74
C SER A 554 -7.45 6.94 -24.94
N ALA A 555 -6.73 7.55 -23.99
CA ALA A 555 -7.13 8.75 -23.27
C ALA A 555 -7.53 9.92 -24.21
N ALA A 556 -7.07 9.93 -25.47
CA ALA A 556 -7.43 10.91 -26.47
C ALA A 556 -8.87 10.78 -27.01
N ALA A 557 -9.50 9.60 -26.90
CA ALA A 557 -10.88 9.36 -27.37
C ALA A 557 -11.96 9.91 -26.42
N TYR A 558 -11.57 10.30 -25.19
CA TYR A 558 -12.47 10.73 -24.12
C TYR A 558 -12.38 12.24 -23.87
N LEU A 559 -13.54 12.87 -23.67
CA LEU A 559 -13.68 14.24 -23.18
C LEU A 559 -14.27 14.24 -21.77
N LEU A 560 -13.86 15.21 -20.95
CA LEU A 560 -14.45 15.39 -19.63
C LEU A 560 -15.81 16.07 -19.77
N GLU A 561 -16.90 15.38 -19.46
CA GLU A 561 -18.23 15.96 -19.30
C GLU A 561 -18.51 16.20 -17.81
N THR A 562 -19.33 17.21 -17.50
CA THR A 562 -19.88 17.37 -16.15
C THR A 562 -21.27 16.76 -16.15
N GLU A 563 -21.45 15.66 -15.42
CA GLU A 563 -22.79 15.13 -15.21
C GLU A 563 -23.52 16.05 -14.22
N GLU A 564 -24.75 16.48 -14.58
CA GLU A 564 -25.63 17.05 -13.57
C GLU A 564 -25.93 15.94 -12.55
N PRO A 565 -25.59 16.10 -11.26
CA PRO A 565 -25.88 15.08 -10.26
C PRO A 565 -27.38 14.79 -10.30
N GLN A 566 -27.77 13.52 -10.48
CA GLN A 566 -29.19 13.18 -10.44
C GLN A 566 -29.79 13.79 -9.17
N ALA A 567 -30.92 14.50 -9.32
CA ALA A 567 -31.53 15.28 -8.23
C ALA A 567 -31.98 14.42 -7.02
N SER A 568 -31.76 13.11 -7.06
CA SER A 568 -31.81 12.14 -5.97
C SER A 568 -30.63 12.26 -5.00
N LEU A 569 -29.38 12.38 -5.47
CA LEU A 569 -28.17 12.48 -4.65
C LEU A 569 -28.22 13.71 -3.75
N HIS A 570 -28.34 14.90 -4.34
CA HIS A 570 -28.45 16.16 -3.60
C HIS A 570 -29.65 16.17 -2.63
N LYS A 571 -30.72 15.40 -2.89
CA LYS A 571 -31.86 15.23 -1.96
C LYS A 571 -31.59 14.22 -0.83
N ARG A 572 -30.81 13.16 -1.05
CA ARG A 572 -30.34 12.25 0.01
C ARG A 572 -29.40 13.00 0.96
N PHE A 573 -28.47 13.79 0.41
CA PHE A 573 -27.51 14.59 1.19
C PHE A 573 -28.16 15.76 1.93
N CYS A 574 -29.01 16.57 1.28
CA CYS A 574 -29.70 17.68 1.98
C CYS A 574 -30.67 17.22 3.09
N HIS A 575 -31.09 15.96 3.14
CA HIS A 575 -31.95 15.49 4.24
C HIS A 575 -31.18 15.34 5.57
N HIS A 576 -29.86 15.13 5.51
CA HIS A 576 -28.97 15.03 6.68
C HIS A 576 -28.66 16.40 7.32
N GLN A 577 -28.90 17.52 6.64
CA GLN A 577 -28.61 18.87 7.16
C GLN A 577 -29.53 19.33 8.31
N ARG A 578 -30.52 18.53 8.75
CA ARG A 578 -31.61 18.98 9.65
C ARG A 578 -31.57 18.48 11.09
N THR A 579 -30.65 17.58 11.46
CA THR A 579 -30.57 16.99 12.82
C THR A 579 -29.43 17.53 13.68
N ALA A 580 -28.50 18.32 13.11
CA ALA A 580 -27.45 19.01 13.87
C ALA A 580 -28.05 20.11 14.79
N ASN A 581 -28.32 19.74 16.04
CA ASN A 581 -28.89 20.62 17.06
C ASN A 581 -27.85 21.68 17.51
N PRO A 582 -28.13 23.00 17.40
CA PRO A 582 -27.13 24.04 17.65
C PRO A 582 -26.92 24.29 19.17
N ALA A 583 -26.24 23.36 19.84
CA ALA A 583 -26.08 23.36 21.30
C ALA A 583 -24.66 22.98 21.81
N VAL A 584 -23.62 23.02 20.97
CA VAL A 584 -22.20 22.82 21.39
C VAL A 584 -21.33 24.02 20.99
N VAL A 585 -21.77 25.24 21.31
CA VAL A 585 -20.94 26.46 21.25
C VAL A 585 -21.17 27.33 22.49
N ALA A 586 -20.75 26.83 23.66
CA ALA A 586 -20.31 27.63 24.81
C ALA A 586 -19.92 26.74 25.99
N MET A 587 -18.63 26.73 26.36
CA MET A 587 -18.15 27.28 27.65
C MET A 587 -16.70 26.88 27.87
N ASN A 588 -15.79 27.83 27.63
CA ASN A 588 -14.44 27.75 28.16
C ASN A 588 -14.28 28.80 29.29
N SER A 589 -13.40 28.53 30.25
CA SER A 589 -13.08 29.31 31.49
C SER A 589 -14.05 29.24 32.68
N PHE A 590 -13.59 28.69 33.83
CA PHE A 590 -13.16 29.48 35.02
C PHE A 590 -12.60 28.62 36.19
N ARG A 591 -11.37 28.95 36.65
CA ARG A 591 -10.72 28.72 37.99
C ARG A 591 -10.49 27.28 38.49
N VAL A 592 -9.25 26.77 38.57
CA VAL A 592 -8.14 27.14 39.49
C VAL A 592 -8.42 26.97 41.00
N ALA A 593 -7.57 26.11 41.61
CA ALA A 593 -7.15 25.99 43.01
C ALA A 593 -8.03 25.27 44.06
N ARG A 594 -7.49 24.14 44.56
CA ARG A 594 -7.25 23.93 46.02
C ARG A 594 -6.14 22.90 46.26
N THR A 595 -5.27 23.19 47.23
CA THR A 595 -4.07 22.39 47.55
C THR A 595 -4.23 21.69 48.91
N ALA A 596 -3.72 20.46 48.99
CA ALA A 596 -3.27 19.72 50.19
C ALA A 596 -4.27 19.38 51.34
N VAL A 597 -4.25 18.10 51.75
CA VAL A 597 -3.82 17.64 53.10
C VAL A 597 -3.41 16.15 53.01
N ARG A 598 -2.35 15.75 53.73
CA ARG A 598 -1.86 14.35 53.84
C ARG A 598 -2.42 13.63 55.08
N ALA A 599 -2.69 12.32 54.98
CA ALA A 599 -2.41 11.24 55.96
C ALA A 599 -3.26 9.97 55.67
N ALA A 600 -2.89 8.72 56.00
CA ALA A 600 -1.59 8.07 56.23
C ALA A 600 -1.77 6.52 56.38
N ARG A 601 -0.78 5.73 55.91
CA ARG A 601 -0.49 4.30 56.27
C ARG A 601 -1.48 3.19 55.80
N PRO A 602 -1.07 1.89 55.81
CA PRO A 602 0.29 1.31 55.97
C PRO A 602 0.74 0.39 54.81
N ALA A 603 2.05 0.11 54.74
CA ALA A 603 2.60 -0.95 53.90
C ALA A 603 2.54 -2.32 54.60
N ALA A 604 2.30 -3.40 53.84
CA ALA A 604 2.40 -4.77 54.30
C ALA A 604 3.27 -5.61 53.34
N PHE A 605 4.28 -6.28 53.88
CA PHE A 605 5.15 -7.20 53.14
C PHE A 605 4.41 -8.49 52.79
N ARG A 606 4.58 -8.97 51.54
CA ARG A 606 4.46 -10.41 51.21
C ARG A 606 5.68 -10.84 50.37
N ALA A 607 6.16 -12.04 50.65
CA ALA A 607 7.37 -12.62 50.09
C ALA A 607 7.14 -13.25 48.70
N PRO A 608 8.17 -13.43 47.87
CA PRO A 608 8.03 -14.06 46.56
C PRO A 608 7.74 -15.56 46.68
N ILE A 609 6.80 -16.05 45.87
CA ILE A 609 6.57 -17.48 45.66
C ILE A 609 7.55 -17.95 44.57
N VAL A 610 8.45 -18.86 44.94
CA VAL A 610 9.36 -19.51 43.99
C VAL A 610 8.62 -20.63 43.26
N GLN A 611 8.19 -20.38 42.02
CA GLN A 611 7.88 -21.47 41.10
C GLN A 611 9.19 -22.08 40.58
N ARG A 612 9.42 -23.36 40.88
CA ARG A 612 10.46 -24.15 40.21
C ARG A 612 10.05 -24.36 38.75
N ARG A 613 10.86 -23.88 37.80
CA ARG A 613 10.88 -24.47 36.46
C ARG A 613 11.38 -25.91 36.58
N GLY A 614 10.65 -26.86 36.00
CA GLY A 614 11.21 -28.17 35.71
C GLY A 614 12.22 -28.03 34.57
N TYR A 615 13.32 -28.77 34.63
CA TYR A 615 14.19 -28.93 33.48
C TYR A 615 13.49 -29.84 32.47
N ALA A 616 13.39 -29.39 31.21
CA ALA A 616 13.07 -30.27 30.10
C ALA A 616 14.22 -31.29 29.90
N GLU A 617 13.91 -32.41 29.24
CA GLU A 617 14.91 -33.41 28.88
C GLU A 617 16.02 -32.82 28.00
N ALA A 618 17.19 -33.45 28.06
CA ALA A 618 18.34 -33.03 27.26
C ALA A 618 18.00 -33.17 25.77
N ALA A 619 17.98 -32.04 25.04
CA ALA A 619 17.91 -32.04 23.60
C ALA A 619 19.11 -32.82 23.03
N SER A 620 18.87 -33.58 21.96
CA SER A 620 19.94 -34.29 21.26
C SER A 620 20.80 -33.27 20.50
N ASP A 621 22.12 -33.47 20.46
CA ASP A 621 23.06 -32.66 19.67
C ASP A 621 22.93 -32.91 18.14
N LYS A 622 21.87 -33.61 17.69
CA LYS A 622 21.60 -33.99 16.30
C LYS A 622 20.27 -33.44 15.82
N ILE A 623 20.21 -33.15 14.52
CA ILE A 623 19.01 -32.72 13.79
C ILE A 623 18.46 -33.89 12.95
N LYS A 624 17.14 -34.01 12.83
CA LYS A 624 16.48 -35.02 11.98
C LYS A 624 16.21 -34.44 10.59
N LEU A 625 17.01 -34.85 9.62
CA LEU A 625 16.85 -34.45 8.22
C LEU A 625 15.86 -35.35 7.47
N SER A 626 14.93 -34.74 6.74
CA SER A 626 14.27 -35.35 5.59
C SER A 626 14.62 -34.52 4.35
N LEU A 627 15.14 -35.16 3.30
CA LEU A 627 15.46 -34.52 2.02
C LEU A 627 14.70 -35.28 0.93
N ALA A 628 13.82 -34.60 0.21
CA ALA A 628 12.96 -35.18 -0.80
C ALA A 628 12.96 -34.38 -2.10
N LEU A 629 12.75 -35.10 -3.19
CA LEU A 629 12.40 -34.65 -4.53
C LEU A 629 10.96 -35.10 -4.83
N PRO A 630 10.26 -34.51 -5.81
CA PRO A 630 8.90 -34.94 -6.18
C PRO A 630 8.78 -36.43 -6.54
N HIS A 631 9.88 -37.05 -6.98
CA HIS A 631 9.95 -38.45 -7.41
C HIS A 631 10.77 -39.38 -6.49
N GLN A 632 11.54 -38.86 -5.53
CA GLN A 632 12.48 -39.65 -4.72
C GLN A 632 12.72 -39.04 -3.33
N THR A 633 12.76 -39.86 -2.28
CA THR A 633 13.26 -39.43 -0.95
C THR A 633 14.74 -39.83 -0.80
N ILE A 634 15.62 -38.85 -0.57
CA ILE A 634 17.07 -39.04 -0.37
C ILE A 634 17.37 -39.32 1.11
N PHE A 635 16.80 -38.53 2.03
CA PHE A 635 16.86 -38.76 3.47
C PHE A 635 15.45 -38.79 4.06
N LYS A 636 15.21 -39.64 5.05
CA LYS A 636 13.91 -39.77 5.72
C LYS A 636 14.11 -39.80 7.23
N SER A 637 13.81 -38.68 7.91
CA SER A 637 13.95 -38.49 9.36
C SER A 637 15.27 -39.06 9.93
N SER A 638 16.37 -38.78 9.24
CA SER A 638 17.70 -39.33 9.53
C SER A 638 18.47 -38.39 10.46
N GLU A 639 19.09 -38.92 11.51
CA GLU A 639 19.87 -38.10 12.45
C GLU A 639 21.22 -37.70 11.84
N VAL A 640 21.43 -36.39 11.70
CA VAL A 640 22.65 -35.78 11.15
C VAL A 640 23.17 -34.70 12.10
N VAL A 641 24.42 -34.27 11.94
CA VAL A 641 25.06 -33.28 12.84
C VAL A 641 24.77 -31.87 12.38
N GLN A 642 24.90 -31.62 11.07
CA GLN A 642 24.71 -30.33 10.44
C GLN A 642 24.29 -30.52 8.98
N VAL A 643 23.49 -29.58 8.46
CA VAL A 643 23.15 -29.48 7.04
C VAL A 643 23.45 -28.06 6.55
N ASN A 644 24.34 -27.92 5.57
CA ASN A 644 24.58 -26.65 4.89
C ASN A 644 23.64 -26.52 3.69
N LEU A 645 23.03 -25.35 3.54
CA LEU A 645 21.99 -25.07 2.55
C LEU A 645 22.29 -23.77 1.78
N PRO A 646 22.07 -23.75 0.45
CA PRO A 646 22.20 -22.55 -0.37
C PRO A 646 20.87 -21.78 -0.37
N ALA A 647 20.59 -21.00 0.67
CA ALA A 647 19.37 -20.19 0.71
C ALA A 647 19.53 -18.88 -0.08
N GLU A 648 18.41 -18.31 -0.54
CA GLU A 648 18.36 -16.97 -1.15
C GLU A 648 18.81 -15.89 -0.15
N THR A 649 18.49 -16.07 1.13
CA THR A 649 18.92 -15.23 2.26
C THR A 649 20.42 -15.32 2.55
N GLY A 650 21.11 -16.32 2.00
CA GLY A 650 22.54 -16.57 2.19
C GLY A 650 22.85 -18.05 2.44
N ASP A 651 24.13 -18.43 2.35
CA ASP A 651 24.54 -19.81 2.62
C ASP A 651 24.55 -20.06 4.13
N MET A 652 23.77 -21.04 4.61
CA MET A 652 23.51 -21.26 6.05
C MET A 652 23.84 -22.69 6.49
N GLY A 653 24.26 -22.84 7.75
CA GLY A 653 24.50 -24.14 8.38
C GLY A 653 23.47 -24.42 9.49
N VAL A 654 22.61 -25.41 9.28
CA VAL A 654 21.55 -25.79 10.22
C VAL A 654 22.04 -26.90 11.16
N LEU A 655 21.98 -26.66 12.47
CA LEU A 655 22.32 -27.62 13.53
C LEU A 655 21.11 -27.89 14.45
N ALA A 656 21.26 -28.77 15.44
CA ALA A 656 20.25 -28.98 16.47
C ALA A 656 19.91 -27.67 17.22
N ASN A 657 18.63 -27.47 17.51
CA ASN A 657 18.06 -26.26 18.12
C ASN A 657 18.27 -24.95 17.32
N HIS A 658 18.48 -25.04 16.01
CA HIS A 658 18.42 -23.88 15.12
C HIS A 658 17.05 -23.18 15.21
N VAL A 659 17.03 -21.86 14.95
CA VAL A 659 15.77 -21.09 14.94
C VAL A 659 14.81 -21.64 13.87
N PRO A 660 13.52 -21.86 14.19
CA PRO A 660 12.52 -22.26 13.20
C PRO A 660 12.45 -21.23 12.07
N SER A 661 12.46 -21.71 10.83
CA SER A 661 12.65 -20.90 9.62
C SER A 661 12.13 -21.64 8.39
N ILE A 662 11.69 -20.88 7.38
CA ILE A 662 11.38 -21.39 6.05
C ILE A 662 12.26 -20.62 5.07
N GLU A 663 13.06 -21.33 4.28
CA GLU A 663 14.09 -20.74 3.43
C GLU A 663 13.91 -21.25 2.01
N GLN A 664 13.82 -20.34 1.04
CA GLN A 664 13.90 -20.67 -0.38
C GLN A 664 15.36 -21.01 -0.73
N LEU A 665 15.55 -22.09 -1.49
CA LEU A 665 16.85 -22.55 -1.95
C LEU A 665 17.09 -22.10 -3.39
N LYS A 666 18.24 -21.45 -3.61
CA LYS A 666 18.78 -21.13 -4.93
C LYS A 666 19.55 -22.33 -5.50
N PRO A 667 19.90 -22.34 -6.80
CA PRO A 667 20.76 -23.38 -7.37
C PRO A 667 22.10 -23.46 -6.64
N GLY A 668 22.45 -24.59 -6.03
CA GLY A 668 23.62 -24.64 -5.16
C GLY A 668 23.88 -25.97 -4.44
N LEU A 669 24.90 -25.95 -3.56
CA LEU A 669 25.38 -27.13 -2.85
C LEU A 669 24.63 -27.35 -1.53
N ILE A 670 23.93 -28.47 -1.41
CA ILE A 670 23.47 -29.03 -0.14
C ILE A 670 24.54 -29.97 0.39
N GLU A 671 25.07 -29.71 1.59
CA GLU A 671 26.02 -30.59 2.27
C GLU A 671 25.44 -31.13 3.57
N VAL A 672 25.43 -32.45 3.72
CA VAL A 672 24.94 -33.15 4.92
C VAL A 672 26.11 -33.78 5.66
N ILE A 673 26.30 -33.40 6.92
CA ILE A 673 27.42 -33.85 7.76
C ILE A 673 26.94 -34.93 8.74
N GLU A 674 27.49 -36.15 8.60
CA GLU A 674 27.16 -37.31 9.43
C GLU A 674 28.29 -37.63 10.43
N GLU A 675 27.92 -38.04 11.64
CA GLU A 675 28.83 -38.22 12.80
C GLU A 675 30.00 -39.21 12.55
N GLN A 676 29.82 -40.19 11.66
CA GLN A 676 30.81 -41.26 11.43
C GLN A 676 31.18 -41.47 9.94
N SER A 677 30.54 -40.73 9.03
CA SER A 677 30.58 -41.01 7.57
C SER A 677 31.32 -39.94 6.74
N GLY A 678 31.64 -38.79 7.34
CA GLY A 678 32.07 -37.59 6.60
C GLY A 678 30.87 -36.75 6.13
N SER A 679 31.11 -35.79 5.23
CA SER A 679 30.05 -35.05 4.56
C SER A 679 29.66 -35.70 3.23
N LYS A 680 28.38 -35.55 2.86
CA LYS A 680 27.81 -35.94 1.57
C LYS A 680 27.22 -34.72 0.91
N GLN A 681 27.33 -34.63 -0.41
CA GLN A 681 27.12 -33.40 -1.17
C GLN A 681 26.22 -33.64 -2.38
N TRP A 682 25.22 -32.77 -2.54
CA TRP A 682 24.31 -32.75 -3.69
C TRP A 682 24.23 -31.34 -4.26
N PHE A 683 24.27 -31.20 -5.57
CA PHE A 683 23.82 -29.97 -6.22
C PHE A 683 22.30 -30.02 -6.38
N ALA A 684 21.60 -29.06 -5.78
CA ALA A 684 20.18 -28.87 -5.95
C ALA A 684 19.91 -27.74 -6.95
N SER A 685 18.90 -27.91 -7.80
CA SER A 685 18.42 -26.88 -8.75
C SER A 685 17.62 -25.77 -8.08
N GLY A 686 17.18 -25.97 -6.85
CA GLY A 686 16.35 -25.05 -6.06
C GLY A 686 15.31 -25.81 -5.23
N GLY A 687 14.50 -25.11 -4.45
CA GLY A 687 13.45 -25.70 -3.62
C GLY A 687 13.20 -24.93 -2.32
N PHE A 688 12.77 -25.63 -1.27
CA PHE A 688 12.51 -25.04 0.05
C PHE A 688 13.06 -25.91 1.18
N ALA A 689 13.60 -25.27 2.21
CA ALA A 689 13.97 -25.88 3.48
C ALA A 689 13.07 -25.34 4.61
N VAL A 690 12.59 -26.24 5.47
CA VAL A 690 11.73 -25.93 6.61
C VAL A 690 12.39 -26.47 7.88
N VAL A 691 12.87 -25.58 8.74
CA VAL A 691 13.40 -25.87 10.07
C VAL A 691 12.25 -25.75 11.07
N GLN A 692 11.92 -26.85 11.76
CA GLN A 692 10.82 -26.92 12.71
C GLN A 692 11.31 -26.86 14.17
N PRO A 693 10.46 -26.37 15.11
CA PRO A 693 10.74 -26.46 16.54
C PRO A 693 10.80 -27.95 16.95
N ASP A 694 11.92 -28.35 17.57
CA ASP A 694 12.32 -29.73 17.97
C ASP A 694 13.53 -30.33 17.23
N SER A 695 14.22 -29.56 16.38
CA SER A 695 15.36 -30.04 15.56
C SER A 695 14.95 -31.04 14.47
N GLN A 696 13.85 -30.75 13.79
CA GLN A 696 13.51 -31.37 12.50
C GLN A 696 13.79 -30.40 11.34
N LEU A 697 14.41 -30.90 10.27
CA LEU A 697 14.66 -30.17 9.03
C LEU A 697 14.06 -30.98 7.88
N SER A 698 13.15 -30.35 7.12
CA SER A 698 12.57 -30.90 5.90
C SER A 698 13.02 -30.06 4.71
N VAL A 699 13.77 -30.66 3.79
CA VAL A 699 14.20 -30.04 2.54
C VAL A 699 13.46 -30.70 1.38
N ASN A 700 12.76 -29.90 0.58
CA ASN A 700 12.09 -30.32 -0.65
C ASN A 700 12.77 -29.60 -1.82
N ALA A 701 13.61 -30.31 -2.57
CA ALA A 701 14.28 -29.77 -3.75
C ALA A 701 13.54 -30.19 -5.03
N VAL A 702 13.62 -29.37 -6.09
CA VAL A 702 12.97 -29.68 -7.38
C VAL A 702 13.69 -30.86 -8.05
N GLU A 703 15.00 -30.73 -8.22
CA GLU A 703 15.93 -31.81 -8.59
C GLU A 703 17.21 -31.67 -7.77
N ALA A 704 17.81 -32.79 -7.35
CA ALA A 704 19.13 -32.79 -6.71
C ALA A 704 19.95 -34.05 -7.04
N TYR A 705 21.20 -33.87 -7.42
CA TYR A 705 22.11 -34.95 -7.84
C TYR A 705 23.46 -34.87 -7.10
N PRO A 706 24.10 -36.02 -6.80
CA PRO A 706 25.48 -36.06 -6.31
C PRO A 706 26.44 -35.33 -7.26
N LEU A 707 27.50 -34.71 -6.72
CA LEU A 707 28.46 -33.96 -7.55
C LEU A 707 29.20 -34.85 -8.56
N GLU A 708 29.40 -36.13 -8.25
CA GLU A 708 30.04 -37.11 -9.14
C GLU A 708 29.26 -37.43 -10.43
N ASP A 709 27.95 -37.12 -10.49
CA ASP A 709 27.14 -37.33 -11.70
C ASP A 709 27.37 -36.24 -12.77
N PHE A 710 28.06 -35.14 -12.42
CA PHE A 710 28.31 -34.01 -13.33
C PHE A 710 29.72 -34.02 -13.93
N SER A 711 29.80 -33.74 -15.24
CA SER A 711 31.06 -33.50 -15.94
C SER A 711 31.36 -32.01 -16.04
N ALA A 712 32.43 -31.56 -15.39
CA ALA A 712 32.92 -30.18 -15.48
C ALA A 712 33.36 -29.76 -16.91
N GLU A 713 33.53 -30.70 -17.85
CA GLU A 713 33.69 -30.40 -19.27
C GLU A 713 32.33 -30.12 -19.95
N ASN A 714 31.31 -30.94 -19.66
CA ASN A 714 29.97 -30.76 -20.21
C ASN A 714 29.32 -29.46 -19.72
N VAL A 715 29.45 -29.14 -18.43
CA VAL A 715 28.92 -27.88 -17.85
C VAL A 715 29.53 -26.65 -18.52
N ARG A 716 30.86 -26.65 -18.77
CA ARG A 716 31.52 -25.57 -19.52
C ARG A 716 31.03 -25.46 -20.97
N ASN A 717 30.74 -26.58 -21.62
CA ASN A 717 30.20 -26.59 -22.98
C ASN A 717 28.75 -26.08 -23.02
N GLN A 718 27.92 -26.42 -22.02
CA GLN A 718 26.54 -25.94 -21.90
C GLN A 718 26.48 -24.42 -21.65
N ILE A 719 27.30 -23.90 -20.73
CA ILE A 719 27.41 -22.44 -20.48
C ILE A 719 27.75 -21.70 -21.78
N ALA A 720 28.68 -22.20 -22.58
CA ALA A 720 29.08 -21.56 -23.83
C ALA A 720 27.94 -21.50 -24.88
N GLU A 721 27.02 -22.47 -24.88
CA GLU A 721 25.86 -22.47 -25.79
C GLU A 721 24.72 -21.61 -25.23
N ALA A 722 24.43 -21.69 -23.92
CA ALA A 722 23.42 -20.84 -23.27
C ALA A 722 23.80 -19.35 -23.32
N GLN A 723 25.08 -18.97 -23.13
CA GLN A 723 25.58 -17.59 -23.32
C GLN A 723 25.37 -17.09 -24.76
N LYS A 724 25.41 -17.99 -25.75
CA LYS A 724 25.19 -17.68 -27.17
C LYS A 724 23.71 -17.51 -27.52
N VAL A 725 22.78 -18.17 -26.80
CA VAL A 725 21.34 -17.91 -26.92
C VAL A 725 20.96 -16.62 -26.20
N ALA A 726 21.40 -16.46 -24.94
CA ALA A 726 21.11 -15.30 -24.09
C ALA A 726 21.63 -13.96 -24.64
N SER A 727 22.62 -13.98 -25.55
CA SER A 727 23.15 -12.79 -26.22
C SER A 727 22.38 -12.36 -27.49
N GLY A 728 21.15 -12.87 -27.68
CA GLY A 728 20.22 -12.45 -28.74
C GLY A 728 20.11 -13.43 -29.92
N GLY A 729 20.28 -14.73 -29.67
CA GLY A 729 20.21 -15.78 -30.68
C GLY A 729 18.80 -16.33 -30.97
N GLY A 730 17.80 -16.02 -30.14
CA GLY A 730 16.44 -16.57 -30.20
C GLY A 730 15.35 -15.52 -29.93
N SER A 731 14.13 -15.98 -29.65
CA SER A 731 13.01 -15.16 -29.17
C SER A 731 13.24 -14.67 -27.74
N GLU A 732 12.40 -13.75 -27.26
CA GLU A 732 12.50 -13.23 -25.88
C GLU A 732 12.31 -14.32 -24.82
N VAL A 733 11.48 -15.33 -25.10
CA VAL A 733 11.32 -16.53 -24.26
C VAL A 733 12.60 -17.36 -24.27
N ASP A 734 13.19 -17.66 -25.44
CA ASP A 734 14.46 -18.40 -25.53
C ASP A 734 15.60 -17.67 -24.80
N VAL A 735 15.61 -16.34 -24.84
CA VAL A 735 16.59 -15.50 -24.13
C VAL A 735 16.36 -15.49 -22.61
N ALA A 736 15.11 -15.55 -22.15
CA ALA A 736 14.78 -15.68 -20.73
C ALA A 736 15.14 -17.07 -20.18
N GLU A 737 14.75 -18.15 -20.88
CA GLU A 737 15.11 -19.52 -20.54
C GLU A 737 16.63 -19.71 -20.49
N ALA A 738 17.37 -19.20 -21.48
CA ALA A 738 18.83 -19.27 -21.50
C ALA A 738 19.50 -18.49 -20.35
N LYS A 739 18.90 -17.41 -19.84
CA LYS A 739 19.42 -16.70 -18.65
C LYS A 739 19.26 -17.54 -17.37
N ILE A 740 18.11 -18.20 -17.21
CA ILE A 740 17.86 -19.11 -16.08
C ILE A 740 18.78 -20.34 -16.16
N GLU A 741 18.97 -20.90 -17.36
CA GLU A 741 19.92 -22.01 -17.57
C GLU A 741 21.35 -21.61 -17.17
N LEU A 742 21.77 -20.38 -17.49
CA LEU A 742 23.09 -19.87 -17.11
C LEU A 742 23.28 -19.75 -15.60
N GLU A 743 22.30 -19.23 -14.88
CA GLU A 743 22.38 -19.09 -13.42
C GLU A 743 22.60 -20.44 -12.72
N VAL A 744 21.86 -21.47 -13.14
CA VAL A 744 22.02 -22.84 -12.64
C VAL A 744 23.39 -23.41 -13.01
N LEU A 745 23.82 -23.25 -14.26
CA LEU A 745 25.08 -23.82 -14.75
C LEU A 745 26.32 -23.12 -14.19
N GLU A 746 26.29 -21.80 -13.99
CA GLU A 746 27.39 -21.04 -13.38
C GLU A 746 27.54 -21.39 -11.90
N SER A 747 26.42 -21.57 -11.19
CA SER A 747 26.39 -22.08 -9.81
C SER A 747 26.94 -23.52 -9.72
N LEU A 748 26.56 -24.39 -10.65
CA LEU A 748 27.11 -25.74 -10.77
C LEU A 748 28.62 -25.73 -11.10
N GLN A 749 29.07 -24.82 -11.98
CA GLN A 749 30.50 -24.67 -12.29
C GLN A 749 31.29 -24.17 -11.07
N ALA A 750 30.69 -23.35 -10.19
CA ALA A 750 31.35 -22.85 -8.99
C ALA A 750 31.70 -23.99 -8.00
N VAL A 751 30.83 -25.00 -7.89
CA VAL A 751 30.99 -26.11 -6.92
C VAL A 751 31.77 -27.32 -7.47
N LEU A 752 31.99 -27.40 -8.78
CA LEU A 752 32.78 -28.46 -9.45
C LEU A 752 34.28 -28.13 -9.61
N LYS A 753 34.82 -27.18 -8.81
CA LYS A 753 36.22 -26.71 -8.86
C LYS A 753 37.10 -27.38 -7.80
#